data_AF-A0A849G483-F1
#
_entry.id   AF-A0A849G483-F1
#
_cell.length_a   1.000
_cell.length_b   1.000
_cell.length_c   1.000
_cell.angle_alpha   90.00
_cell.angle_beta   90.00
_cell.angle_gamma   90.00
#
_symmetry.space_group_name_H-M   'P 1'
#
loop_
_entity.id
_entity.type
_entity.pdbx_description
1 polymer ?
#
loop_
_entity_poly.entity_id
_entity_poly.type
_entity_poly.pdbx_seq_one_letter_code
_entity_poly.pdbx_strand_id
1 'polypeptide(L)'
;MTGSFKKIGIIGAGVGGLIAAKTLLEEGFDCEILESKGSLGGVWESGYHSLRLQLPRESYEFLDWPMPASYPEFPTCDQIVSYLNSYARHFRVLKKIQFHCRVNKLVRRADAGGWTLRCEDTQRGEALEKAYDFVIVCNGLYSTPHLPEFPNQDQFKGRIVHSSLFHDLELERDSKVVVVGFGKSALDRAEDAAQRADEVTLVYRQAHWPVPQKFLGLMDSKYMVSRFFSALLPLYQHPGRWERRLHKFGGWLVFAFWRWMELMLRLQYRLKSAGALPASRLEQDLFTGAFVASQKIYPLLRDGTIRTEKAPIRQFTEDGVELGNGVQLLADTVVLATGWDYDHSFLPDEFESALEDDGLYLYRHILYPDVPRLAFVGLASTFNNSLSDYLEARWLVAMLKGDMHLPNREQMLGDIEQMKEWKRRIMPDQKSRGSLIQLHMLHYHDELLRDLDISCRRKRNRLAELFGAYLPADYKEIPSVYLRKKPQTGAEGMPRAGSAAAPAQGVGADDLSYGDLRGARLDGMDFSNRTLHAADFRHASLRGTNLSGADLAAADLSGADLKSAEMFSADFSGAIMSRVDLERAFLIEATLPLAYLNGANLTGAHLSDVDLTSARLNNARINGADLSGACLKDADLRGANLEGSDLSNANLRRADLTGANLRGAALVSADFSDANITAVQFDETETCKDIRIDRAHGNALFKRYAQDQAYVEEYKVNRPLRYMLWKYSSNCGRSLLLWVIWCVVIAVGFSLVFHFHLGGAESFVLTELAKEPGYDPRDWAPMLYYSVVTFTTLGFGDIIPKTQEAAWWIMAEVVMGYFMLGGLITILATKLARRS
;
A
#
# COMPACT_ATOMS: atom_id res chain seq x y z
N MET A 1 -11.53 9.25 30.74
CA MET A 1 -11.04 8.00 31.37
C MET A 1 -9.55 8.11 31.69
N THR A 2 -9.10 9.16 32.37
CA THR A 2 -7.68 9.42 32.66
C THR A 2 -7.43 9.31 34.16
N GLY A 3 -7.19 8.09 34.63
CA GLY A 3 -6.69 7.80 35.98
C GLY A 3 -5.31 7.17 35.89
N SER A 4 -4.49 7.32 36.93
CA SER A 4 -3.21 6.60 37.03
C SER A 4 -3.49 5.11 37.18
N PHE A 5 -3.43 4.35 36.09
CA PHE A 5 -3.51 2.89 36.10
C PHE A 5 -2.19 2.32 36.64
N LYS A 6 -2.21 1.70 37.81
CA LYS A 6 -1.02 1.17 38.47
C LYS A 6 -0.77 -0.29 38.10
N LYS A 7 -1.82 -1.09 37.88
CA LYS A 7 -1.68 -2.52 37.56
C LYS A 7 -2.63 -2.96 36.44
N ILE A 8 -2.07 -3.46 35.35
CA ILE A 8 -2.83 -3.93 34.17
C ILE A 8 -2.77 -5.47 34.07
N GLY A 9 -3.92 -6.12 33.97
CA GLY A 9 -4.01 -7.57 33.75
C GLY A 9 -4.14 -7.88 32.26
N ILE A 10 -3.41 -8.89 31.77
CA ILE A 10 -3.50 -9.37 30.39
C ILE A 10 -3.90 -10.85 30.42
N ILE A 11 -4.92 -11.23 29.66
CA ILE A 11 -5.42 -12.62 29.60
C ILE A 11 -4.86 -13.30 28.35
N GLY A 12 -3.96 -14.26 28.53
CA GLY A 12 -3.35 -15.05 27.46
C GLY A 12 -1.94 -14.60 27.06
N ALA A 13 -1.02 -15.56 26.96
CA ALA A 13 0.37 -15.39 26.51
C ALA A 13 0.56 -15.82 25.04
N GLY A 14 -0.45 -15.59 24.20
CA GLY A 14 -0.36 -15.68 22.75
C GLY A 14 0.37 -14.48 22.13
N VAL A 15 0.35 -14.38 20.79
CA VAL A 15 1.02 -13.30 20.04
C VAL A 15 0.57 -11.91 20.52
N GLY A 16 -0.74 -11.64 20.54
CA GLY A 16 -1.29 -10.37 21.00
C GLY A 16 -0.96 -10.04 22.45
N GLY A 17 -0.96 -11.04 23.35
CA GLY A 17 -0.60 -10.84 24.76
C GLY A 17 0.86 -10.46 24.96
N LEU A 18 1.78 -11.12 24.25
CA LEU A 18 3.21 -10.79 24.30
C LEU A 18 3.49 -9.39 23.75
N ILE A 19 2.85 -9.02 22.64
CA ILE A 19 2.98 -7.69 22.01
C ILE A 19 2.38 -6.61 22.91
N ALA A 20 1.19 -6.83 23.46
CA ALA A 20 0.54 -5.91 24.39
C ALA A 20 1.39 -5.65 25.63
N ALA A 21 1.88 -6.71 26.28
CA ALA A 21 2.74 -6.60 27.46
C ALA A 21 4.03 -5.84 27.14
N LYS A 22 4.71 -6.20 26.05
CA LYS A 22 5.93 -5.49 25.63
C LYS A 22 5.65 -4.00 25.42
N THR A 23 4.60 -3.67 24.69
CA THR A 23 4.25 -2.27 24.35
C THR A 23 3.90 -1.46 25.60
N LEU A 24 3.23 -2.07 26.58
CA LEU A 24 2.95 -1.46 27.88
C LEU A 24 4.22 -1.20 28.70
N LEU A 25 5.11 -2.19 28.78
CA LEU A 25 6.37 -2.09 29.53
C LEU A 25 7.28 -1.00 28.96
N GLU A 26 7.34 -0.85 27.64
CA GLU A 26 8.10 0.23 27.00
C GLU A 26 7.60 1.63 27.38
N GLU A 27 6.31 1.76 27.67
CA GLU A 27 5.66 3.03 27.94
C GLU A 27 5.48 3.30 29.45
N GLY A 28 6.06 2.43 30.28
CA GLY A 28 6.17 2.59 31.73
C GLY A 28 5.02 2.00 32.56
N PHE A 29 4.13 1.23 31.95
CA PHE A 29 3.04 0.57 32.66
C PHE A 29 3.50 -0.74 33.31
N ASP A 30 2.97 -1.04 34.51
CA ASP A 30 3.13 -2.37 35.11
C ASP A 30 1.98 -3.29 34.66
N CYS A 31 2.35 -4.44 34.13
CA CYS A 31 1.41 -5.43 33.63
C CYS A 31 1.77 -6.86 34.06
N GLU A 32 0.77 -7.72 34.07
CA GLU A 32 0.89 -9.15 34.38
C GLU A 32 0.05 -9.94 33.39
N ILE A 33 0.66 -10.96 32.75
CA ILE A 33 -0.03 -11.88 31.84
C ILE A 33 -0.46 -13.12 32.63
N LEU A 34 -1.72 -13.52 32.52
CA LEU A 34 -2.25 -14.77 33.05
C LEU A 34 -2.43 -15.76 31.90
N GLU A 35 -1.67 -16.85 31.93
CA GLU A 35 -1.69 -17.91 30.93
C GLU A 35 -2.18 -19.22 31.54
N SER A 36 -3.22 -19.80 30.93
CA SER A 36 -3.82 -21.06 31.36
C SER A 36 -2.88 -22.27 31.24
N LYS A 37 -1.97 -22.26 30.27
CA LYS A 37 -1.02 -23.34 29.96
C LYS A 37 0.31 -23.15 30.69
N GLY A 38 1.18 -24.16 30.60
CA GLY A 38 2.54 -24.13 31.12
C GLY A 38 3.59 -23.48 30.20
N SER A 39 3.15 -22.99 29.05
CA SER A 39 3.98 -22.54 27.94
C SER A 39 3.33 -21.33 27.25
N LEU A 40 4.13 -20.50 26.60
CA LEU A 40 3.65 -19.38 25.79
C LEU A 40 3.48 -19.79 24.32
N GLY A 41 2.79 -18.96 23.54
CA GLY A 41 2.67 -19.12 22.09
C GLY A 41 1.26 -19.41 21.60
N GLY A 42 0.31 -19.69 22.50
CA GLY A 42 -1.10 -19.88 22.17
C GLY A 42 -1.32 -20.97 21.13
N VAL A 43 -1.94 -20.63 20.01
CA VAL A 43 -2.26 -21.56 18.91
C VAL A 43 -1.00 -22.23 18.32
N TRP A 44 0.16 -21.58 18.36
CA TRP A 44 1.40 -22.15 17.83
C TRP A 44 1.97 -23.26 18.69
N GLU A 45 1.74 -23.22 20.01
CA GLU A 45 2.21 -24.24 20.92
C GLU A 45 1.39 -25.53 20.81
N SER A 46 0.09 -25.39 20.55
CA SER A 46 -0.82 -26.52 20.35
C SER A 46 -1.02 -26.87 18.87
N GLY A 47 -0.15 -26.33 18.00
CA GLY A 47 -0.17 -26.60 16.57
C GLY A 47 0.31 -28.01 16.27
N TYR A 48 -0.31 -28.65 15.28
CA TYR A 48 0.11 -29.97 14.82
C TYR A 48 1.43 -29.93 14.04
N HIS A 49 2.12 -31.07 13.96
CA HIS A 49 3.50 -31.13 13.44
C HIS A 49 3.67 -30.66 11.99
N SER A 50 2.69 -30.90 11.12
CA SER A 50 2.71 -30.43 9.71
C SER A 50 2.34 -28.95 9.54
N LEU A 51 1.85 -28.27 10.60
CA LEU A 51 1.46 -26.87 10.52
C LEU A 51 2.69 -26.00 10.26
N ARG A 52 2.54 -25.12 9.26
CA ARG A 52 3.53 -24.11 8.89
C ARG A 52 2.85 -22.76 8.83
N LEU A 53 3.65 -21.70 8.95
CA LEU A 53 3.19 -20.35 8.67
C LEU A 53 2.64 -20.28 7.24
N GLN A 54 1.46 -19.67 7.08
CA GLN A 54 0.80 -19.57 5.76
C GLN A 54 1.34 -18.41 4.91
N LEU A 55 1.96 -17.41 5.54
CA LEU A 55 2.60 -16.29 4.89
C LEU A 55 4.12 -16.38 5.00
N PRO A 56 4.88 -15.70 4.12
CA PRO A 56 6.32 -15.57 4.29
C PRO A 56 6.67 -15.00 5.67
N ARG A 57 7.77 -15.44 6.26
CA ARG A 57 8.25 -15.01 7.59
C ARG A 57 8.31 -13.49 7.76
N GLU A 58 8.68 -12.76 6.69
CA GLU A 58 8.74 -11.30 6.65
C GLU A 58 7.38 -10.63 6.91
N SER A 59 6.28 -11.32 6.60
CA SER A 59 4.91 -10.84 6.80
C SER A 59 4.38 -11.11 8.20
N TYR A 60 5.08 -11.91 9.02
CA TYR A 60 4.63 -12.30 10.37
C TYR A 60 5.64 -11.97 11.47
N GLU A 61 6.85 -11.55 11.12
CA GLU A 61 7.84 -11.09 12.09
C GLU A 61 7.34 -9.85 12.84
N PHE A 62 7.80 -9.69 14.07
CA PHE A 62 7.43 -8.52 14.86
C PHE A 62 8.25 -7.33 14.39
N LEU A 63 7.63 -6.16 14.47
CA LEU A 63 8.15 -4.90 13.96
C LEU A 63 9.63 -4.64 14.31
N ASP A 64 9.98 -4.95 15.54
CA ASP A 64 11.21 -4.63 16.25
C ASP A 64 12.03 -5.89 16.62
N TRP A 65 11.58 -7.06 16.17
CA TRP A 65 12.25 -8.33 16.40
C TRP A 65 12.14 -9.21 15.16
N PRO A 66 13.05 -9.04 14.17
CA PRO A 66 12.98 -9.81 12.94
C PRO A 66 13.21 -11.31 13.20
N MET A 67 12.58 -12.16 12.39
CA MET A 67 12.82 -13.60 12.49
C MET A 67 14.25 -13.94 12.03
N PRO A 68 14.90 -14.96 12.64
CA PRO A 68 16.25 -15.38 12.23
C PRO A 68 16.34 -15.66 10.73
N ALA A 69 17.42 -15.22 10.09
CA ALA A 69 17.65 -15.43 8.66
C ALA A 69 17.80 -16.92 8.28
N SER A 70 18.11 -17.79 9.26
CA SER A 70 18.19 -19.24 9.08
C SER A 70 16.82 -19.93 8.98
N TYR A 71 15.73 -19.25 9.35
CA TYR A 71 14.39 -19.83 9.25
C TYR A 71 13.98 -19.96 7.78
N PRO A 72 13.26 -21.03 7.40
CA PRO A 72 12.69 -21.13 6.07
C PRO A 72 11.66 -20.02 5.84
N GLU A 73 11.30 -19.79 4.58
CA GLU A 73 10.30 -18.79 4.19
C GLU A 73 8.97 -18.99 4.94
N PHE A 74 8.57 -20.25 5.19
CA PHE A 74 7.38 -20.64 5.93
C PHE A 74 7.77 -21.48 7.16
N PRO A 75 8.04 -20.85 8.33
CA PRO A 75 8.51 -21.53 9.53
C PRO A 75 7.54 -22.56 10.11
N THR A 76 8.08 -23.52 10.87
CA THR A 76 7.33 -24.53 11.64
C THR A 76 6.77 -23.96 12.95
N CYS A 77 5.80 -24.66 13.56
CA CYS A 77 5.30 -24.31 14.90
C CYS A 77 6.43 -24.17 15.93
N ASP A 78 7.34 -25.15 16.01
CA ASP A 78 8.46 -25.11 16.94
C ASP A 78 9.36 -23.90 16.73
N GLN A 79 9.60 -23.54 15.46
CA GLN A 79 10.38 -22.34 15.10
C GLN A 79 9.66 -21.06 15.53
N ILE A 80 8.34 -20.97 15.34
CA ILE A 80 7.54 -19.84 15.79
C ILE A 80 7.53 -19.76 17.33
N VAL A 81 7.30 -20.86 18.04
CA VAL A 81 7.33 -20.90 19.51
C VAL A 81 8.71 -20.51 20.05
N SER A 82 9.80 -20.97 19.43
CA SER A 82 11.17 -20.57 19.77
C SER A 82 11.39 -19.06 19.55
N TYR A 83 10.89 -18.53 18.44
CA TYR A 83 10.92 -17.10 18.14
C TYR A 83 10.15 -16.26 19.19
N LEU A 84 8.92 -16.67 19.54
CA LEU A 84 8.11 -16.00 20.58
C LEU A 84 8.80 -16.05 21.96
N ASN A 85 9.42 -17.18 22.30
CA ASN A 85 10.23 -17.30 23.50
C ASN A 85 11.44 -16.36 23.49
N SER A 86 12.13 -16.24 22.36
CA SER A 86 13.27 -15.32 22.21
C SER A 86 12.83 -13.86 22.42
N TYR A 87 11.68 -13.48 21.84
CA TYR A 87 11.07 -12.16 21.99
C TYR A 87 10.71 -11.89 23.46
N ALA A 88 9.98 -12.81 24.10
CA ALA A 88 9.55 -12.65 25.48
C ALA A 88 10.73 -12.55 26.46
N ARG A 89 11.83 -13.24 26.20
CA ARG A 89 13.07 -13.13 27.00
C ARG A 89 13.77 -11.80 26.76
N HIS A 90 13.96 -11.41 25.49
CA HIS A 90 14.67 -10.19 25.11
C HIS A 90 14.01 -8.95 25.73
N PHE A 91 12.70 -8.81 25.58
CA PHE A 91 11.93 -7.69 26.11
C PHE A 91 11.45 -7.88 27.55
N ARG A 92 11.96 -8.90 28.26
CA ARG A 92 11.65 -9.21 29.66
C ARG A 92 10.16 -9.47 29.97
N VAL A 93 9.34 -9.68 28.94
CA VAL A 93 7.92 -10.05 29.07
C VAL A 93 7.76 -11.39 29.79
N LEU A 94 8.68 -12.34 29.60
CA LEU A 94 8.59 -13.68 30.19
C LEU A 94 8.45 -13.63 31.73
N LYS A 95 9.06 -12.64 32.40
CA LYS A 95 8.97 -12.46 33.86
C LYS A 95 7.63 -11.91 34.34
N LYS A 96 6.79 -11.42 33.41
CA LYS A 96 5.46 -10.89 33.68
C LYS A 96 4.37 -11.94 33.47
N ILE A 97 4.73 -13.16 33.05
CA ILE A 97 3.77 -14.23 32.77
C ILE A 97 3.63 -15.12 34.00
N GLN A 98 2.40 -15.25 34.49
CA GLN A 98 2.01 -16.34 35.37
C GLN A 98 1.37 -17.45 34.53
N PHE A 99 2.13 -18.54 34.37
CA PHE A 99 1.63 -19.78 33.77
C PHE A 99 0.69 -20.51 34.72
N HIS A 100 -0.05 -21.47 34.15
CA HIS A 100 -1.01 -22.30 34.87
C HIS A 100 -2.09 -21.50 35.61
N CYS A 101 -2.49 -20.35 35.08
CA CYS A 101 -3.50 -19.48 35.67
C CYS A 101 -4.63 -19.27 34.67
N ARG A 102 -5.67 -20.10 34.74
CA ARG A 102 -6.87 -19.96 33.91
C ARG A 102 -7.77 -18.89 34.51
N VAL A 103 -8.26 -17.96 33.69
CA VAL A 103 -9.25 -16.96 34.10
C VAL A 103 -10.65 -17.51 33.85
N ASN A 104 -11.45 -17.64 34.90
CA ASN A 104 -12.79 -18.23 34.83
C ASN A 104 -13.88 -17.16 34.79
N LYS A 105 -13.70 -16.00 35.44
CA LYS A 105 -14.68 -14.90 35.41
C LYS A 105 -14.04 -13.54 35.73
N LEU A 106 -14.50 -12.49 35.05
CA LEU A 106 -14.21 -11.09 35.38
C LEU A 106 -15.37 -10.51 36.19
N VAL A 107 -15.06 -9.85 37.29
CA VAL A 107 -16.04 -9.20 38.18
C VAL A 107 -15.64 -7.74 38.36
N ARG A 108 -16.58 -6.83 38.12
CA ARG A 108 -16.36 -5.39 38.32
C ARG A 108 -16.18 -5.06 39.81
N ARG A 109 -15.18 -4.24 40.11
CA ARG A 109 -14.92 -3.75 41.47
C ARG A 109 -15.78 -2.55 41.84
N ALA A 110 -16.30 -2.55 43.07
CA ALA A 110 -17.19 -1.50 43.59
C ALA A 110 -16.46 -0.23 44.06
N ASP A 111 -15.16 -0.32 44.40
CA ASP A 111 -14.46 0.63 45.25
C ASP A 111 -13.46 1.57 44.54
N ALA A 112 -12.97 1.24 43.33
CA ALA A 112 -11.94 2.04 42.64
C ALA A 112 -12.06 2.12 41.10
N GLY A 113 -13.06 1.46 40.53
CA GLY A 113 -13.09 1.12 39.10
C GLY A 113 -11.97 0.13 38.75
N GLY A 114 -12.28 -0.86 37.93
CA GLY A 114 -11.35 -1.96 37.60
C GLY A 114 -11.99 -3.31 37.83
N TRP A 115 -11.19 -4.36 37.80
CA TRP A 115 -11.64 -5.73 37.66
C TRP A 115 -10.96 -6.66 38.67
N THR A 116 -11.74 -7.58 39.22
CA THR A 116 -11.24 -8.76 39.91
C THR A 116 -11.40 -9.95 38.97
N LEU A 117 -10.30 -10.62 38.68
CA LEU A 117 -10.27 -11.85 37.91
C LEU A 117 -10.31 -13.03 38.87
N ARG A 118 -11.34 -13.86 38.75
CA ARG A 118 -11.43 -15.16 39.39
C ARG A 118 -10.71 -16.16 38.52
N CYS A 119 -9.67 -16.76 39.07
CA CYS A 119 -8.77 -17.64 38.36
C CYS A 119 -8.66 -18.98 39.07
N GLU A 120 -8.15 -19.97 38.34
CA GLU A 120 -7.84 -21.31 38.82
C GLU A 120 -6.40 -21.65 38.45
N ASP A 121 -5.65 -22.15 39.42
CA ASP A 121 -4.34 -22.75 39.18
C ASP A 121 -4.54 -24.10 38.49
N THR A 122 -4.15 -24.23 37.21
CA THR A 122 -4.42 -25.45 36.43
C THR A 122 -3.54 -26.64 36.81
N GLN A 123 -2.50 -26.45 37.65
CA GLN A 123 -1.74 -27.56 38.22
C GLN A 123 -2.32 -28.03 39.55
N ARG A 124 -2.76 -27.09 40.40
CA ARG A 124 -3.19 -27.38 41.78
C ARG A 124 -4.70 -27.46 41.98
N GLY A 125 -5.49 -26.92 41.06
CA GLY A 125 -6.94 -26.77 41.19
C GLY A 125 -7.35 -25.72 42.23
N GLU A 126 -6.43 -24.86 42.66
CA GLU A 126 -6.67 -23.84 43.68
C GLU A 126 -7.33 -22.60 43.06
N ALA A 127 -8.39 -22.10 43.69
CA ALA A 127 -9.01 -20.84 43.29
C ALA A 127 -8.18 -19.65 43.78
N LEU A 128 -7.96 -18.66 42.91
CA LEU A 128 -7.23 -17.45 43.21
C LEU A 128 -7.94 -16.22 42.63
N GLU A 129 -7.91 -15.11 43.36
CA GLU A 129 -8.47 -13.84 42.89
C GLU A 129 -7.36 -12.80 42.70
N LYS A 130 -7.44 -12.05 41.61
CA LYS A 130 -6.47 -10.99 41.29
C LYS A 130 -7.17 -9.70 40.89
N ALA A 131 -6.76 -8.59 41.49
CA ALA A 131 -7.31 -7.28 41.20
C ALA A 131 -6.40 -6.48 40.25
N TYR A 132 -7.02 -5.82 39.27
CA TYR A 132 -6.37 -4.97 38.27
C TYR A 132 -7.19 -3.70 38.03
N ASP A 133 -6.50 -2.61 37.69
CA ASP A 133 -7.16 -1.34 37.37
C ASP A 133 -7.74 -1.34 35.95
N PHE A 134 -7.11 -2.09 35.05
CA PHE A 134 -7.48 -2.25 33.65
C PHE A 134 -7.15 -3.68 33.22
N VAL A 135 -7.97 -4.25 32.34
CA VAL A 135 -7.76 -5.62 31.81
C VAL A 135 -7.73 -5.60 30.29
N ILE A 136 -6.83 -6.39 29.71
CA ILE A 136 -6.69 -6.59 28.26
C ILE A 136 -6.90 -8.07 27.97
N VAL A 137 -7.84 -8.37 27.09
CA VAL A 137 -8.18 -9.72 26.70
C VAL A 137 -7.43 -10.08 25.41
N CYS A 138 -6.58 -11.11 25.49
CA CYS A 138 -5.74 -11.61 24.40
C CYS A 138 -5.88 -13.14 24.22
N ASN A 139 -7.06 -13.70 24.51
CA ASN A 139 -7.32 -15.15 24.52
C ASN A 139 -7.44 -15.78 23.11
N GLY A 140 -7.46 -14.97 22.05
CA GLY A 140 -7.50 -15.41 20.67
C GLY A 140 -8.85 -16.00 20.23
N LEU A 141 -9.01 -16.21 18.92
CA LEU A 141 -10.28 -16.64 18.31
C LEU A 141 -10.48 -18.15 18.28
N TYR A 142 -9.40 -18.92 18.41
CA TYR A 142 -9.40 -20.38 18.25
C TYR A 142 -9.12 -21.03 19.59
N SER A 143 -10.14 -21.07 20.45
CA SER A 143 -10.01 -21.46 21.86
C SER A 143 -10.67 -22.80 22.16
N THR A 144 -11.93 -22.98 21.74
CA THR A 144 -12.70 -24.21 22.00
C THR A 144 -12.95 -24.97 20.70
N PRO A 145 -12.55 -26.25 20.59
CA PRO A 145 -12.83 -27.08 19.42
C PRO A 145 -14.33 -27.13 19.12
N HIS A 146 -14.74 -26.86 17.87
CA HIS A 146 -16.14 -26.97 17.47
C HIS A 146 -16.46 -28.42 17.09
N LEU A 147 -17.18 -29.13 17.95
CA LEU A 147 -17.58 -30.52 17.78
C LEU A 147 -19.09 -30.60 17.50
N PRO A 148 -19.53 -30.64 16.23
CA PRO A 148 -20.94 -30.80 15.92
C PRO A 148 -21.42 -32.21 16.30
N GLU A 149 -22.65 -32.28 16.81
CA GLU A 149 -23.33 -33.53 17.10
C GLU A 149 -24.01 -34.09 15.84
N PHE A 150 -23.90 -35.39 15.64
CA PHE A 150 -24.53 -36.10 14.52
C PHE A 150 -25.44 -37.22 15.02
N PRO A 151 -26.51 -37.58 14.28
CA PRO A 151 -27.34 -38.72 14.64
C PRO A 151 -26.53 -40.03 14.70
N ASN A 152 -26.81 -40.86 15.71
CA ASN A 152 -26.18 -42.17 15.97
C ASN A 152 -24.65 -42.14 16.18
N GLN A 153 -24.09 -40.98 16.52
CA GLN A 153 -22.64 -40.82 16.72
C GLN A 153 -22.09 -41.69 17.87
N ASP A 154 -22.93 -42.00 18.85
CA ASP A 154 -22.67 -42.89 19.98
C ASP A 154 -22.55 -44.37 19.60
N GLN A 155 -23.10 -44.77 18.44
CA GLN A 155 -23.06 -46.15 17.94
C GLN A 155 -21.77 -46.47 17.19
N PHE A 156 -21.00 -45.45 16.80
CA PHE A 156 -19.78 -45.62 16.03
C PHE A 156 -18.68 -46.28 16.88
N LYS A 157 -18.16 -47.42 16.42
CA LYS A 157 -17.13 -48.20 17.15
C LYS A 157 -15.73 -47.65 16.96
N GLY A 158 -15.52 -46.85 15.91
CA GLY A 158 -14.24 -46.23 15.61
C GLY A 158 -13.94 -45.00 16.47
N ARG A 159 -12.86 -44.30 16.15
CA ARG A 159 -12.43 -43.11 16.87
C ARG A 159 -12.97 -41.83 16.23
N ILE A 160 -13.59 -40.96 17.01
CA ILE A 160 -13.97 -39.60 16.59
C ILE A 160 -13.04 -38.62 17.28
N VAL A 161 -12.41 -37.72 16.53
CA VAL A 161 -11.43 -36.79 17.07
C VAL A 161 -11.48 -35.43 16.37
N HIS A 162 -11.28 -34.35 17.11
CA HIS A 162 -11.11 -33.03 16.51
C HIS A 162 -9.74 -32.90 15.82
N SER A 163 -9.65 -32.10 14.77
CA SER A 163 -8.40 -31.87 14.02
C SER A 163 -7.18 -31.46 14.85
N SER A 164 -7.38 -30.81 16.01
CA SER A 164 -6.32 -30.40 16.94
C SER A 164 -5.77 -31.52 17.80
N LEU A 165 -6.52 -32.61 17.98
CA LEU A 165 -6.16 -33.78 18.80
C LEU A 165 -5.81 -34.99 17.93
N PHE A 166 -5.80 -34.82 16.62
CA PHE A 166 -5.45 -35.87 15.68
C PHE A 166 -3.94 -35.95 15.51
N HIS A 167 -3.40 -37.16 15.68
CA HIS A 167 -2.01 -37.49 15.41
C HIS A 167 -1.95 -38.63 14.41
N ASP A 168 -1.31 -38.38 13.27
CA ASP A 168 -1.14 -39.34 12.18
C ASP A 168 -0.30 -40.57 12.57
N LEU A 169 0.54 -40.45 13.61
CA LEU A 169 1.33 -41.57 14.15
C LEU A 169 0.48 -42.60 14.88
N GLU A 170 -0.76 -42.27 15.24
CA GLU A 170 -1.70 -43.17 15.91
C GLU A 170 -2.51 -44.00 14.93
N LEU A 171 -2.37 -43.76 13.61
CA LEU A 171 -3.05 -44.53 12.57
C LEU A 171 -2.34 -45.86 12.29
N GLU A 172 -3.10 -46.93 12.23
CA GLU A 172 -2.66 -48.23 11.72
C GLU A 172 -2.53 -48.18 10.19
N ARG A 173 -1.65 -49.02 9.62
CA ARG A 173 -1.34 -49.01 8.17
C ARG A 173 -2.55 -49.29 7.27
N ASP A 174 -3.54 -50.03 7.77
CA ASP A 174 -4.71 -50.45 6.99
C ASP A 174 -5.97 -49.66 7.37
N SER A 175 -5.81 -48.52 8.05
CA SER A 175 -6.92 -47.74 8.57
C SER A 175 -7.64 -46.92 7.49
N LYS A 176 -8.96 -46.76 7.67
CA LYS A 176 -9.83 -45.91 6.85
C LYS A 176 -10.17 -44.64 7.60
N VAL A 177 -9.83 -43.50 7.00
CA VAL A 177 -9.96 -42.18 7.63
C VAL A 177 -10.92 -41.30 6.86
N VAL A 178 -11.94 -40.80 7.56
CA VAL A 178 -12.83 -39.76 7.04
C VAL A 178 -12.46 -38.42 7.67
N VAL A 179 -12.10 -37.44 6.85
CA VAL A 179 -11.80 -36.07 7.31
C VAL A 179 -12.96 -35.15 6.93
N VAL A 180 -13.56 -34.48 7.92
CA VAL A 180 -14.75 -33.65 7.75
C VAL A 180 -14.38 -32.18 7.70
N GLY A 181 -14.68 -31.51 6.58
CA GLY A 181 -14.43 -30.09 6.34
C GLY A 181 -13.61 -29.82 5.08
N PHE A 182 -13.45 -28.54 4.73
CA PHE A 182 -12.61 -28.10 3.61
C PHE A 182 -11.72 -26.89 3.98
N GLY A 183 -11.51 -26.64 5.27
CA GLY A 183 -10.60 -25.60 5.74
C GLY A 183 -9.14 -26.06 5.71
N LYS A 184 -8.20 -25.15 6.05
CA LYS A 184 -6.76 -25.46 6.13
C LYS A 184 -6.47 -26.72 6.94
N SER A 185 -7.03 -26.82 8.15
CA SER A 185 -6.82 -28.00 9.00
C SER A 185 -7.36 -29.28 8.39
N ALA A 186 -8.49 -29.24 7.67
CA ALA A 186 -9.04 -30.43 7.02
C ALA A 186 -8.10 -30.95 5.93
N LEU A 187 -7.56 -30.05 5.11
CA LEU A 187 -6.65 -30.41 4.03
C LEU A 187 -5.30 -30.91 4.53
N ASP A 188 -4.73 -30.26 5.55
CA ASP A 188 -3.49 -30.74 6.18
C ASP A 188 -3.68 -32.10 6.84
N ARG A 189 -4.82 -32.31 7.52
CA ARG A 189 -5.18 -33.60 8.12
C ARG A 189 -5.36 -34.70 7.10
N ALA A 190 -5.98 -34.39 5.96
CA ALA A 190 -6.09 -35.33 4.86
C ALA A 190 -4.71 -35.67 4.26
N GLU A 191 -3.82 -34.68 4.11
CA GLU A 191 -2.45 -34.90 3.65
C GLU A 191 -1.62 -35.74 4.64
N ASP A 192 -1.77 -35.51 5.95
CA ASP A 192 -1.08 -36.30 6.98
C ASP A 192 -1.62 -37.73 7.05
N ALA A 193 -2.96 -37.90 7.00
CA ALA A 193 -3.59 -39.22 7.00
C ALA A 193 -3.17 -40.03 5.76
N ALA A 194 -3.08 -39.40 4.58
CA ALA A 194 -2.72 -40.06 3.33
C ALA A 194 -1.29 -40.62 3.30
N GLN A 195 -0.45 -40.27 4.27
CA GLN A 195 0.90 -40.84 4.40
C GLN A 195 0.91 -42.20 5.10
N ARG A 196 -0.17 -42.58 5.79
CA ARG A 196 -0.23 -43.82 6.60
C ARG A 196 -1.49 -44.66 6.42
N ALA A 197 -2.65 -44.04 6.23
CA ALA A 197 -3.93 -44.72 6.06
C ALA A 197 -4.03 -45.38 4.67
N ASP A 198 -4.80 -46.47 4.60
CA ASP A 198 -5.08 -47.17 3.34
C ASP A 198 -6.10 -46.40 2.48
N GLU A 199 -7.15 -45.86 3.14
CA GLU A 199 -8.16 -45.05 2.47
C GLU A 199 -8.39 -43.73 3.23
N VAL A 200 -8.29 -42.60 2.52
CA VAL A 200 -8.64 -41.29 3.06
C VAL A 200 -9.75 -40.66 2.23
N THR A 201 -10.84 -40.28 2.88
CA THR A 201 -11.96 -39.56 2.24
C THR A 201 -12.19 -38.21 2.90
N LEU A 202 -12.10 -37.15 2.12
CA LEU A 202 -12.41 -35.78 2.51
C LEU A 202 -13.90 -35.49 2.24
N VAL A 203 -14.67 -35.30 3.31
CA VAL A 203 -16.11 -35.04 3.27
C VAL A 203 -16.38 -33.56 3.53
N TYR A 204 -17.08 -32.87 2.62
CA TYR A 204 -17.36 -31.45 2.74
C TYR A 204 -18.68 -31.01 2.13
N ARG A 205 -19.23 -29.92 2.64
CA ARG A 205 -20.43 -29.27 2.08
C ARG A 205 -20.08 -28.32 0.93
N GLN A 206 -18.99 -27.59 1.09
CA GLN A 206 -18.52 -26.57 0.16
C GLN A 206 -17.00 -26.63 0.06
N ALA A 207 -16.49 -26.55 -1.17
CA ALA A 207 -15.07 -26.33 -1.43
C ALA A 207 -14.79 -24.83 -1.42
N HIS A 208 -13.57 -24.45 -1.02
CA HIS A 208 -13.13 -23.07 -0.96
C HIS A 208 -11.99 -22.80 -1.95
N TRP A 209 -11.85 -21.54 -2.35
CA TRP A 209 -10.81 -21.10 -3.26
C TRP A 209 -9.44 -21.09 -2.56
N PRO A 210 -8.41 -21.74 -3.14
CA PRO A 210 -7.08 -21.71 -2.56
C PRO A 210 -6.41 -20.35 -2.80
N VAL A 211 -5.69 -19.87 -1.79
CA VAL A 211 -4.74 -18.76 -1.95
C VAL A 211 -3.37 -19.35 -2.27
N PRO A 212 -2.79 -19.11 -3.46
CA PRO A 212 -1.48 -19.65 -3.79
C PRO A 212 -0.39 -18.87 -3.06
N GLN A 213 0.70 -19.56 -2.68
CA GLN A 213 1.93 -18.88 -2.22
C GLN A 213 2.52 -17.99 -3.32
N LYS A 214 2.42 -18.44 -4.59
CA LYS A 214 2.80 -17.66 -5.77
C LYS A 214 1.73 -17.79 -6.86
N PHE A 215 1.22 -16.67 -7.33
CA PHE A 215 0.34 -16.59 -8.49
C PHE A 215 1.12 -16.92 -9.76
N LEU A 216 0.71 -17.96 -10.47
CA LEU A 216 1.37 -18.49 -11.68
C LEU A 216 2.88 -18.80 -11.50
N GLY A 217 3.33 -18.99 -10.25
CA GLY A 217 4.75 -19.16 -9.92
C GLY A 217 5.60 -17.88 -9.99
N LEU A 218 5.00 -16.73 -10.30
CA LEU A 218 5.71 -15.48 -10.56
C LEU A 218 5.56 -14.46 -9.42
N MET A 219 4.32 -14.18 -9.01
CA MET A 219 4.02 -13.13 -8.05
C MET A 219 3.69 -13.70 -6.67
N ASP A 220 4.43 -13.27 -5.66
CA ASP A 220 4.25 -13.65 -4.26
C ASP A 220 2.85 -13.24 -3.72
N SER A 221 2.23 -14.08 -2.91
CA SER A 221 0.92 -13.81 -2.31
C SER A 221 0.92 -12.57 -1.42
N LYS A 222 2.08 -12.14 -0.90
CA LYS A 222 2.19 -10.91 -0.09
C LYS A 222 1.73 -9.65 -0.82
N TYR A 223 1.69 -9.63 -2.15
CA TYR A 223 1.15 -8.47 -2.89
C TYR A 223 -0.38 -8.33 -2.81
N MET A 224 -1.08 -9.33 -2.25
CA MET A 224 -2.50 -9.19 -1.89
C MET A 224 -2.73 -8.18 -0.77
N VAL A 225 -1.73 -7.90 0.07
CA VAL A 225 -1.80 -6.83 1.08
C VAL A 225 -1.27 -5.49 0.54
N SER A 226 -1.72 -5.11 -0.66
CA SER A 226 -1.42 -3.81 -1.29
C SER A 226 -2.67 -2.92 -1.38
N ARG A 227 -2.48 -1.60 -1.46
CA ARG A 227 -3.61 -0.66 -1.64
C ARG A 227 -4.35 -0.90 -2.96
N PHE A 228 -3.66 -1.35 -4.01
CA PHE A 228 -4.26 -1.73 -5.29
C PHE A 228 -5.22 -2.90 -5.12
N PHE A 229 -4.79 -3.98 -4.46
CA PHE A 229 -5.65 -5.13 -4.20
C PHE A 229 -6.82 -4.72 -3.29
N SER A 230 -6.55 -3.94 -2.24
CA SER A 230 -7.58 -3.41 -1.33
C SER A 230 -8.67 -2.63 -2.07
N ALA A 231 -8.30 -1.83 -3.08
CA ALA A 231 -9.25 -1.04 -3.86
C ALA A 231 -10.19 -1.89 -4.74
N LEU A 232 -9.82 -3.14 -5.06
CA LEU A 232 -10.60 -4.08 -5.87
C LEU A 232 -11.56 -4.93 -5.03
N LEU A 233 -11.43 -4.91 -3.71
CA LEU A 233 -12.33 -5.61 -2.79
C LEU A 233 -13.71 -4.94 -2.74
N PRO A 234 -14.75 -5.64 -2.26
CA PRO A 234 -16.01 -5.00 -1.87
C PRO A 234 -15.76 -3.77 -0.99
N LEU A 235 -16.50 -2.68 -1.20
CA LEU A 235 -16.21 -1.42 -0.51
C LEU A 235 -16.22 -1.61 1.01
N TYR A 236 -15.17 -1.13 1.69
CA TYR A 236 -15.10 -1.04 3.15
C TYR A 236 -16.20 -0.13 3.71
N GLN A 237 -16.48 -0.19 5.02
CA GLN A 237 -17.48 0.65 5.67
C GLN A 237 -17.21 2.14 5.45
N HIS A 238 -15.94 2.54 5.53
CA HIS A 238 -15.47 3.91 5.31
C HIS A 238 -14.54 3.98 4.09
N PRO A 239 -15.06 3.78 2.86
CA PRO A 239 -14.22 3.62 1.69
C PRO A 239 -13.65 4.95 1.23
N GLY A 240 -12.42 4.89 0.70
CA GLY A 240 -11.73 6.04 0.14
C GLY A 240 -12.51 6.66 -1.03
N ARG A 241 -12.26 7.95 -1.30
CA ARG A 241 -12.90 8.66 -2.44
C ARG A 241 -12.63 7.97 -3.78
N TRP A 242 -11.43 7.41 -3.94
CA TRP A 242 -11.01 6.73 -5.16
C TRP A 242 -11.66 5.35 -5.32
N GLU A 243 -11.77 4.58 -4.24
CA GLU A 243 -12.43 3.25 -4.26
C GLU A 243 -13.90 3.40 -4.62
N ARG A 244 -14.60 4.37 -4.03
CA ARG A 244 -15.98 4.69 -4.40
C ARG A 244 -16.13 5.03 -5.88
N ARG A 245 -15.21 5.82 -6.44
CA ARG A 245 -15.21 6.15 -7.88
C ARG A 245 -14.90 4.93 -8.74
N LEU A 246 -13.94 4.09 -8.35
CA LEU A 246 -13.57 2.87 -9.06
C LEU A 246 -14.75 1.91 -9.12
N HIS A 247 -15.40 1.62 -8.00
CA HIS A 247 -16.55 0.71 -7.97
C HIS A 247 -17.77 1.29 -8.70
N LYS A 248 -17.97 2.62 -8.64
CA LYS A 248 -19.10 3.27 -9.32
C LYS A 248 -18.95 3.35 -10.85
N PHE A 249 -17.79 3.77 -11.35
CA PHE A 249 -17.58 4.04 -12.78
C PHE A 249 -16.74 2.97 -13.49
N GLY A 250 -15.90 2.25 -12.74
CA GLY A 250 -15.04 1.17 -13.22
C GLY A 250 -15.42 -0.20 -12.68
N GLY A 251 -16.65 -0.40 -12.19
CA GLY A 251 -17.08 -1.68 -11.61
C GLY A 251 -16.89 -2.88 -12.54
N TRP A 252 -16.94 -2.67 -13.86
CA TRP A 252 -16.63 -3.71 -14.84
C TRP A 252 -15.15 -4.16 -14.81
N LEU A 253 -14.21 -3.29 -14.45
CA LEU A 253 -12.79 -3.64 -14.25
C LEU A 253 -12.62 -4.49 -13.00
N VAL A 254 -13.29 -4.11 -11.91
CA VAL A 254 -13.31 -4.88 -10.65
C VAL A 254 -13.87 -6.27 -10.93
N PHE A 255 -15.01 -6.35 -11.63
CA PHE A 255 -15.60 -7.61 -12.05
C PHE A 255 -14.64 -8.45 -12.91
N ALA A 256 -14.04 -7.84 -13.95
CA ALA A 256 -13.11 -8.53 -14.84
C ALA A 256 -11.88 -9.07 -14.08
N PHE A 257 -11.34 -8.31 -13.14
CA PHE A 257 -10.24 -8.74 -12.27
C PHE A 257 -10.59 -10.02 -11.49
N TRP A 258 -11.74 -10.03 -10.82
CA TRP A 258 -12.18 -11.20 -10.06
C TRP A 258 -12.45 -12.41 -10.94
N ARG A 259 -13.07 -12.23 -12.11
CA ARG A 259 -13.28 -13.32 -13.07
C ARG A 259 -11.95 -13.87 -13.59
N TRP A 260 -10.98 -13.00 -13.83
CA TRP A 260 -9.63 -13.41 -14.24
C TRP A 260 -8.92 -14.18 -13.13
N MET A 261 -9.00 -13.73 -11.88
CA MET A 261 -8.44 -14.46 -10.74
C MET A 261 -9.06 -15.86 -10.58
N GLU A 262 -10.39 -15.98 -10.69
CA GLU A 262 -11.08 -17.28 -10.66
C GLU A 262 -10.60 -18.21 -11.78
N LEU A 263 -10.49 -17.71 -13.02
CA LEU A 263 -10.01 -18.48 -14.15
C LEU A 263 -8.57 -18.96 -13.92
N MET A 264 -7.70 -18.06 -13.45
CA MET A 264 -6.30 -18.36 -13.16
C MET A 264 -6.17 -19.44 -12.08
N LEU A 265 -6.90 -19.34 -10.96
CA LEU A 265 -6.86 -20.33 -9.88
C LEU A 265 -7.42 -21.69 -10.33
N ARG A 266 -8.51 -21.68 -11.13
CA ARG A 266 -9.07 -22.90 -11.73
C ARG A 266 -8.03 -23.64 -12.56
N LEU A 267 -7.23 -22.93 -13.34
CA LEU A 267 -6.18 -23.50 -14.19
C LEU A 267 -4.96 -23.94 -13.38
N GLN A 268 -4.46 -23.09 -12.47
CA GLN A 268 -3.26 -23.36 -11.67
C GLN A 268 -3.42 -24.62 -10.81
N TYR A 269 -4.57 -24.80 -10.17
CA TYR A 269 -4.84 -25.95 -9.30
C TYR A 269 -5.64 -27.06 -9.98
N ARG A 270 -6.09 -26.85 -11.23
CA ARG A 270 -6.95 -27.79 -11.98
C ARG A 270 -8.17 -28.25 -11.16
N LEU A 271 -8.84 -27.30 -10.49
CA LEU A 271 -9.86 -27.55 -9.47
C LEU A 271 -10.99 -28.49 -9.92
N LYS A 272 -11.39 -28.42 -11.20
CA LYS A 272 -12.43 -29.31 -11.76
C LYS A 272 -12.00 -30.78 -11.74
N SER A 273 -10.74 -31.07 -12.08
CA SER A 273 -10.21 -32.44 -12.05
C SER A 273 -9.96 -32.96 -10.64
N ALA A 274 -9.83 -32.07 -9.65
CA ALA A 274 -9.63 -32.42 -8.25
C ALA A 274 -10.96 -32.64 -7.47
N GLY A 275 -12.12 -32.59 -8.13
CA GLY A 275 -13.43 -32.64 -7.45
C GLY A 275 -13.77 -31.40 -6.59
N ALA A 276 -12.85 -30.44 -6.51
CA ALA A 276 -12.85 -29.37 -5.52
C ALA A 276 -13.16 -27.98 -6.11
N LEU A 277 -14.03 -27.89 -7.13
CA LEU A 277 -14.42 -26.62 -7.70
C LEU A 277 -15.43 -25.88 -6.78
N PRO A 278 -15.09 -24.68 -6.25
CA PRO A 278 -16.00 -23.91 -5.41
C PRO A 278 -17.25 -23.45 -6.17
N ALA A 279 -18.39 -23.40 -5.48
CA ALA A 279 -19.65 -22.90 -6.03
C ALA A 279 -19.81 -21.37 -5.84
N SER A 280 -19.21 -20.83 -4.78
CA SER A 280 -19.19 -19.40 -4.44
C SER A 280 -18.23 -18.62 -5.34
N ARG A 281 -18.48 -17.32 -5.49
CA ARG A 281 -17.55 -16.39 -6.13
C ARG A 281 -16.32 -16.17 -5.24
N LEU A 282 -15.15 -16.02 -5.85
CA LEU A 282 -13.88 -15.85 -5.13
C LEU A 282 -13.93 -14.66 -4.15
N GLU A 283 -14.42 -13.50 -4.59
CA GLU A 283 -14.51 -12.29 -3.76
C GLU A 283 -15.42 -12.42 -2.52
N GLN A 284 -16.32 -13.40 -2.50
CA GLN A 284 -17.19 -13.71 -1.36
C GLN A 284 -16.57 -14.80 -0.48
N ASP A 285 -16.03 -15.84 -1.11
CA ASP A 285 -15.47 -17.01 -0.44
C ASP A 285 -14.19 -16.70 0.36
N LEU A 286 -13.46 -15.66 -0.06
CA LEU A 286 -12.28 -15.18 0.67
C LEU A 286 -12.61 -14.76 2.12
N PHE A 287 -13.86 -14.41 2.43
CA PHE A 287 -14.29 -14.07 3.79
C PHE A 287 -14.64 -15.29 4.65
N THR A 288 -14.80 -16.49 4.06
CA THR A 288 -15.31 -17.69 4.77
C THR A 288 -14.28 -18.80 4.95
N GLY A 289 -13.19 -18.78 4.17
CA GLY A 289 -12.31 -19.95 4.14
C GLY A 289 -11.04 -19.76 3.32
N ALA A 290 -10.53 -18.54 3.15
CA ALA A 290 -9.26 -18.32 2.48
C ALA A 290 -8.13 -19.03 3.24
N PHE A 291 -7.52 -20.03 2.61
CA PHE A 291 -6.35 -20.72 3.14
C PHE A 291 -5.25 -20.79 2.10
N VAL A 292 -4.01 -20.85 2.57
CA VAL A 292 -2.88 -21.13 1.70
C VAL A 292 -2.75 -22.64 1.51
N ALA A 293 -3.01 -23.10 0.29
CA ALA A 293 -2.99 -24.52 -0.01
C ALA A 293 -1.55 -25.07 -0.03
N SER A 294 -1.36 -26.26 0.54
CA SER A 294 -0.15 -27.06 0.31
C SER A 294 0.04 -27.31 -1.18
N GLN A 295 1.30 -27.41 -1.64
CA GLN A 295 1.58 -27.72 -3.04
C GLN A 295 1.17 -29.15 -3.42
N LYS A 296 1.00 -30.04 -2.43
CA LYS A 296 0.72 -31.47 -2.63
C LYS A 296 -0.76 -31.82 -2.63
N ILE A 297 -1.61 -31.05 -1.93
CA ILE A 297 -3.00 -31.46 -1.69
C ILE A 297 -3.79 -31.68 -2.99
N TYR A 298 -3.79 -30.73 -3.92
CA TYR A 298 -4.57 -30.86 -5.17
C TYR A 298 -4.06 -31.96 -6.12
N PRO A 299 -2.75 -32.22 -6.23
CA PRO A 299 -2.25 -33.45 -6.83
C PRO A 299 -2.85 -34.73 -6.22
N LEU A 300 -2.85 -34.87 -4.88
CA LEU A 300 -3.39 -36.04 -4.17
C LEU A 300 -4.92 -36.20 -4.33
N LEU A 301 -5.65 -35.09 -4.46
CA LEU A 301 -7.08 -35.14 -4.78
C LEU A 301 -7.33 -35.62 -6.23
N ARG A 302 -6.43 -35.29 -7.16
CA ARG A 302 -6.58 -35.60 -8.58
C ARG A 302 -6.20 -37.03 -8.95
N ASP A 303 -5.18 -37.57 -8.30
CA ASP A 303 -4.76 -38.96 -8.53
C ASP A 303 -5.63 -39.97 -7.76
N GLY A 304 -6.49 -39.47 -6.85
CA GLY A 304 -7.44 -40.28 -6.10
C GLY A 304 -6.86 -40.87 -4.81
N THR A 305 -5.63 -40.51 -4.44
CA THR A 305 -5.04 -40.89 -3.14
C THR A 305 -5.90 -40.39 -1.98
N ILE A 306 -6.44 -39.18 -2.11
CA ILE A 306 -7.47 -38.65 -1.21
C ILE A 306 -8.76 -38.53 -2.01
N ARG A 307 -9.77 -39.32 -1.63
CA ARG A 307 -11.11 -39.25 -2.24
C ARG A 307 -11.87 -38.05 -1.71
N THR A 308 -12.79 -37.51 -2.50
CA THR A 308 -13.60 -36.35 -2.12
C THR A 308 -15.08 -36.68 -2.23
N GLU A 309 -15.83 -36.39 -1.17
CA GLU A 309 -17.29 -36.53 -1.15
C GLU A 309 -17.95 -35.21 -0.77
N LYS A 310 -18.75 -34.66 -1.70
CA LYS A 310 -19.45 -33.39 -1.51
C LYS A 310 -20.87 -33.60 -1.01
N ALA A 311 -21.02 -33.92 0.26
CA ALA A 311 -22.29 -34.05 0.94
C ALA A 311 -22.14 -33.83 2.45
N PRO A 312 -23.20 -33.38 3.16
CA PRO A 312 -23.20 -33.40 4.62
C PRO A 312 -23.25 -34.84 5.14
N ILE A 313 -22.71 -35.09 6.33
CA ILE A 313 -22.98 -36.33 7.07
C ILE A 313 -24.45 -36.32 7.47
N ARG A 314 -25.17 -37.40 7.12
CA ARG A 314 -26.57 -37.60 7.50
C ARG A 314 -26.66 -38.23 8.88
N GLN A 315 -25.90 -39.30 9.11
CA GLN A 315 -25.84 -40.05 10.36
C GLN A 315 -24.58 -40.90 10.42
N PHE A 316 -24.16 -41.28 11.61
CA PHE A 316 -23.15 -42.32 11.82
C PHE A 316 -23.79 -43.71 11.72
N THR A 317 -22.96 -44.69 11.39
CA THR A 317 -23.27 -46.12 11.47
C THR A 317 -22.27 -46.77 12.43
N GLU A 318 -22.45 -48.06 12.76
CA GLU A 318 -21.51 -48.75 13.66
C GLU A 318 -20.05 -48.74 13.15
N ASP A 319 -19.89 -48.82 11.82
CA ASP A 319 -18.59 -49.00 11.16
C ASP A 319 -18.20 -47.81 10.24
N GLY A 320 -18.91 -46.68 10.32
CA GLY A 320 -18.65 -45.55 9.42
C GLY A 320 -19.66 -44.39 9.47
N VAL A 321 -19.86 -43.75 8.31
CA VAL A 321 -20.79 -42.62 8.13
C VAL A 321 -21.64 -42.78 6.87
N GLU A 322 -22.92 -42.41 6.97
CA GLU A 322 -23.82 -42.23 5.84
C GLU A 322 -23.90 -40.75 5.47
N LEU A 323 -23.71 -40.44 4.18
CA LEU A 323 -23.79 -39.09 3.66
C LEU A 323 -25.20 -38.76 3.13
N GLY A 324 -25.54 -37.48 3.06
CA GLY A 324 -26.85 -37.01 2.58
C GLY A 324 -27.17 -37.34 1.11
N ASN A 325 -26.16 -37.74 0.33
CA ASN A 325 -26.33 -38.23 -1.05
C ASN A 325 -26.55 -39.75 -1.11
N GLY A 326 -26.62 -40.45 0.02
CA GLY A 326 -26.82 -41.90 0.12
C GLY A 326 -25.53 -42.74 0.07
N VAL A 327 -24.36 -42.11 -0.09
CA VAL A 327 -23.07 -42.82 -0.03
C VAL A 327 -22.77 -43.26 1.40
N GLN A 328 -22.36 -44.51 1.57
CA GLN A 328 -21.85 -45.03 2.84
C GLN A 328 -20.33 -45.17 2.78
N LEU A 329 -19.67 -44.61 3.78
CA LEU A 329 -18.22 -44.64 3.92
C LEU A 329 -17.86 -45.44 5.18
N LEU A 330 -17.04 -46.47 5.02
CA LEU A 330 -16.43 -47.15 6.16
C LEU A 330 -15.31 -46.28 6.73
N ALA A 331 -15.21 -46.21 8.05
CA ALA A 331 -14.19 -45.42 8.72
C ALA A 331 -13.79 -46.04 10.06
N ASP A 332 -12.49 -46.18 10.29
CA ASP A 332 -11.95 -46.50 11.62
C ASP A 332 -11.72 -45.21 12.43
N THR A 333 -11.47 -44.10 11.75
CA THR A 333 -11.29 -42.79 12.38
C THR A 333 -12.01 -41.69 11.61
N VAL A 334 -12.79 -40.88 12.32
CA VAL A 334 -13.43 -39.67 11.80
C VAL A 334 -12.77 -38.44 12.42
N VAL A 335 -12.11 -37.64 11.57
CA VAL A 335 -11.44 -36.39 11.95
C VAL A 335 -12.34 -35.21 11.69
N LEU A 336 -12.87 -34.60 12.74
CA LEU A 336 -13.69 -33.40 12.68
C LEU A 336 -12.79 -32.16 12.57
N ALA A 337 -12.61 -31.65 11.35
CA ALA A 337 -11.92 -30.39 11.06
C ALA A 337 -12.93 -29.25 10.85
N THR A 338 -13.84 -29.13 11.81
CA THR A 338 -15.06 -28.32 11.76
C THR A 338 -14.92 -26.91 12.35
N GLY A 339 -13.70 -26.49 12.69
CA GLY A 339 -13.39 -25.15 13.16
C GLY A 339 -13.36 -25.02 14.67
N TRP A 340 -13.51 -23.80 15.16
CA TRP A 340 -13.40 -23.45 16.58
C TRP A 340 -14.47 -22.45 16.96
N ASP A 341 -14.88 -22.47 18.21
CA ASP A 341 -15.70 -21.45 18.84
C ASP A 341 -14.81 -20.49 19.68
N TYR A 342 -15.30 -19.27 19.87
CA TYR A 342 -14.67 -18.24 20.69
C TYR A 342 -15.22 -18.30 22.12
N ASP A 343 -14.37 -18.64 23.08
CA ASP A 343 -14.71 -18.62 24.49
C ASP A 343 -14.80 -17.18 24.99
N HIS A 344 -16.01 -16.81 25.42
CA HIS A 344 -16.34 -15.53 26.03
C HIS A 344 -17.00 -15.73 27.41
N SER A 345 -17.02 -16.97 27.94
CA SER A 345 -17.72 -17.33 29.18
C SER A 345 -17.18 -16.58 30.41
N PHE A 346 -15.90 -16.18 30.36
CA PHE A 346 -15.24 -15.42 31.42
C PHE A 346 -15.58 -13.92 31.40
N LEU A 347 -16.13 -13.38 30.31
CA LEU A 347 -16.50 -11.97 30.22
C LEU A 347 -17.60 -11.64 31.24
N PRO A 348 -17.67 -10.39 31.73
CA PRO A 348 -18.70 -10.00 32.66
C PRO A 348 -20.06 -9.93 31.93
N ASP A 349 -21.15 -10.12 32.65
CA ASP A 349 -22.51 -10.21 32.08
C ASP A 349 -22.91 -8.91 31.34
N GLU A 350 -22.25 -7.79 31.69
CA GLU A 350 -22.40 -6.49 31.02
C GLU A 350 -21.99 -6.52 29.53
N PHE A 351 -21.27 -7.55 29.08
CA PHE A 351 -20.90 -7.75 27.66
C PHE A 351 -21.98 -8.45 26.83
N GLU A 352 -23.07 -8.94 27.43
CA GLU A 352 -24.15 -9.60 26.71
C GLU A 352 -24.70 -8.73 25.56
N SER A 353 -24.77 -7.41 25.72
CA SER A 353 -25.24 -6.50 24.67
C SER A 353 -24.25 -6.29 23.51
N ALA A 354 -22.98 -6.69 23.68
CA ALA A 354 -21.96 -6.63 22.63
C ALA A 354 -21.87 -7.94 21.84
N LEU A 355 -22.42 -9.03 22.40
CA LEU A 355 -22.39 -10.37 21.83
C LEU A 355 -23.56 -10.53 20.85
N GLU A 356 -23.22 -10.87 19.62
CA GLU A 356 -24.18 -11.26 18.58
C GLU A 356 -23.96 -12.72 18.22
N ASP A 357 -24.94 -13.36 17.59
CA ASP A 357 -24.84 -14.75 17.10
C ASP A 357 -23.65 -14.95 16.13
N ASP A 358 -23.22 -13.87 15.46
CA ASP A 358 -22.14 -13.81 14.50
C ASP A 358 -20.83 -13.19 15.05
N GLY A 359 -20.72 -13.06 16.37
CA GLY A 359 -19.48 -12.73 17.08
C GLY A 359 -19.51 -11.43 17.87
N LEU A 360 -18.36 -11.06 18.45
CA LEU A 360 -18.23 -9.86 19.28
C LEU A 360 -17.92 -8.63 18.42
N TYR A 361 -18.69 -7.55 18.61
CA TYR A 361 -18.48 -6.28 17.92
C TYR A 361 -18.03 -5.18 18.88
N LEU A 362 -16.87 -4.60 18.60
CA LEU A 362 -16.21 -3.60 19.43
C LEU A 362 -15.81 -2.40 18.59
N TYR A 363 -15.74 -1.22 19.21
CA TYR A 363 -15.16 -0.04 18.61
C TYR A 363 -13.68 -0.29 18.32
N ARG A 364 -13.31 -0.16 17.04
CA ARG A 364 -11.97 -0.50 16.52
C ARG A 364 -11.51 -1.92 16.87
N HIS A 365 -12.42 -2.87 17.11
CA HIS A 365 -12.07 -4.22 17.58
C HIS A 365 -11.35 -4.28 18.94
N ILE A 366 -11.29 -3.15 19.67
CA ILE A 366 -10.51 -3.01 20.91
C ILE A 366 -11.41 -2.72 22.12
N LEU A 367 -12.41 -1.82 22.00
CA LEU A 367 -13.18 -1.32 23.15
C LEU A 367 -14.69 -1.52 23.01
N TYR A 368 -15.36 -1.77 24.13
CA TYR A 368 -16.81 -1.59 24.23
C TYR A 368 -17.13 -0.40 25.14
N PRO A 369 -17.83 0.64 24.65
CA PRO A 369 -18.06 1.89 25.41
C PRO A 369 -18.74 1.71 26.76
N ASP A 370 -19.59 0.69 26.89
CA ASP A 370 -20.41 0.47 28.10
C ASP A 370 -19.69 -0.31 29.18
N VAL A 371 -18.58 -0.95 28.84
CA VAL A 371 -17.78 -1.71 29.79
C VAL A 371 -16.37 -1.10 29.85
N PRO A 372 -16.21 0.02 30.58
CA PRO A 372 -14.95 0.73 30.63
C PRO A 372 -13.90 -0.08 31.39
N ARG A 373 -12.62 0.22 31.09
CA ARG A 373 -11.44 -0.43 31.67
C ARG A 373 -11.23 -1.90 31.28
N LEU A 374 -11.91 -2.34 30.22
CA LEU A 374 -11.64 -3.60 29.55
C LEU A 374 -11.35 -3.31 28.07
N ALA A 375 -10.31 -3.91 27.52
CA ALA A 375 -9.98 -3.84 26.10
C ALA A 375 -9.60 -5.21 25.55
N PHE A 376 -9.53 -5.30 24.22
CA PHE A 376 -9.13 -6.49 23.49
C PHE A 376 -7.92 -6.17 22.61
N VAL A 377 -6.98 -7.09 22.53
CA VAL A 377 -5.87 -7.06 21.56
C VAL A 377 -5.75 -8.44 20.93
N GLY A 378 -5.72 -8.50 19.60
CA GLY A 378 -5.71 -9.74 18.83
C GLY A 378 -7.09 -10.36 18.61
N LEU A 379 -8.17 -9.58 18.80
CA LEU A 379 -9.51 -10.00 18.40
C LEU A 379 -9.75 -9.80 16.90
N ALA A 380 -9.12 -8.79 16.27
CA ALA A 380 -9.26 -8.57 14.84
C ALA A 380 -8.46 -9.62 14.05
N SER A 381 -9.16 -10.48 13.30
CA SER A 381 -8.53 -11.43 12.39
C SER A 381 -8.14 -10.72 11.10
N THR A 382 -6.84 -10.66 10.82
CA THR A 382 -6.23 -9.99 9.66
C THR A 382 -5.28 -10.92 8.89
N PHE A 383 -4.78 -10.52 7.71
CA PHE A 383 -3.73 -11.33 7.05
C PHE A 383 -2.41 -11.34 7.84
N ASN A 384 -2.08 -10.25 8.52
CA ASN A 384 -0.87 -10.12 9.35
C ASN A 384 -1.23 -9.71 10.78
N ASN A 385 -1.66 -10.70 11.56
CA ASN A 385 -2.09 -10.49 12.95
C ASN A 385 -0.99 -9.86 13.80
N SER A 386 0.28 -10.23 13.61
CA SER A 386 1.38 -9.66 14.40
C SER A 386 1.48 -8.13 14.30
N LEU A 387 1.30 -7.56 13.10
CA LEU A 387 1.31 -6.12 12.91
C LEU A 387 0.03 -5.46 13.42
N SER A 388 -1.13 -6.10 13.21
CA SER A 388 -2.42 -5.60 13.74
C SER A 388 -2.39 -5.52 15.26
N ASP A 389 -1.98 -6.59 15.93
CA ASP A 389 -1.86 -6.67 17.40
C ASP A 389 -0.93 -5.57 17.94
N TYR A 390 0.15 -5.26 17.21
CA TYR A 390 1.06 -4.17 17.57
C TYR A 390 0.40 -2.79 17.46
N LEU A 391 -0.33 -2.53 16.37
CA LEU A 391 -1.03 -1.26 16.19
C LEU A 391 -2.17 -1.11 17.21
N GLU A 392 -2.89 -2.18 17.51
CA GLU A 392 -3.91 -2.23 18.57
C GLU A 392 -3.30 -1.93 19.94
N ALA A 393 -2.19 -2.58 20.30
CA ALA A 393 -1.49 -2.33 21.55
C ALA A 393 -1.00 -0.87 21.65
N ARG A 394 -0.45 -0.32 20.55
CA ARG A 394 0.03 1.07 20.52
C ARG A 394 -1.12 2.07 20.64
N TRP A 395 -2.22 1.82 19.94
CA TRP A 395 -3.45 2.61 20.03
C TRP A 395 -4.01 2.60 21.46
N LEU A 396 -4.05 1.42 22.07
CA LEU A 396 -4.51 1.24 23.45
C LEU A 396 -3.62 1.99 24.45
N VAL A 397 -2.30 1.97 24.27
CA VAL A 397 -1.39 2.75 25.12
C VAL A 397 -1.62 4.25 24.99
N ALA A 398 -1.82 4.77 23.78
CA ALA A 398 -2.14 6.18 23.60
C ALA A 398 -3.44 6.55 24.30
N MET A 399 -4.45 5.69 24.24
CA MET A 399 -5.69 5.86 24.99
C MET A 399 -5.45 5.89 26.51
N LEU A 400 -4.68 4.92 27.04
CA LEU A 400 -4.38 4.84 28.47
C LEU A 400 -3.61 6.07 28.99
N LYS A 401 -2.74 6.65 28.16
CA LYS A 401 -2.00 7.89 28.47
C LYS A 401 -2.83 9.15 28.31
N GLY A 402 -3.95 9.08 27.59
CA GLY A 402 -4.73 10.25 27.20
C GLY A 402 -4.10 11.04 26.04
N ASP A 403 -3.22 10.41 25.27
CA ASP A 403 -2.51 11.01 24.13
C ASP A 403 -3.37 11.09 22.85
N MET A 404 -4.61 10.59 22.92
CA MET A 404 -5.56 10.60 21.81
C MET A 404 -6.96 10.99 22.29
N HIS A 405 -7.74 11.59 21.38
CA HIS A 405 -9.13 11.93 21.64
C HIS A 405 -10.04 10.80 21.16
N LEU A 406 -10.70 10.12 22.11
CA LEU A 406 -11.76 9.18 21.76
C LEU A 406 -13.06 9.92 21.45
N PRO A 407 -13.83 9.47 20.44
CA PRO A 407 -15.17 9.97 20.22
C PRO A 407 -16.07 9.64 21.42
N ASN A 408 -17.23 10.31 21.49
CA ASN A 408 -18.17 10.08 22.57
C ASN A 408 -18.83 8.69 22.47
N ARG A 409 -19.52 8.28 23.55
CA ARG A 409 -20.18 6.97 23.65
C ARG A 409 -21.13 6.69 22.48
N GLU A 410 -21.97 7.65 22.11
CA GLU A 410 -22.98 7.49 21.05
C GLU A 410 -22.31 7.29 19.69
N GLN A 411 -21.25 8.04 19.40
CA GLN A 411 -20.46 7.89 18.17
C GLN A 411 -19.78 6.53 18.08
N MET A 412 -19.21 6.03 19.18
CA MET A 412 -18.59 4.70 19.19
C MET A 412 -19.62 3.59 18.95
N LEU A 413 -20.79 3.65 19.59
CA LEU A 413 -21.88 2.70 19.37
C LEU A 413 -22.43 2.79 17.94
N GLY A 414 -22.58 3.99 17.40
CA GLY A 414 -22.99 4.20 16.01
C GLY A 414 -21.98 3.63 14.99
N ASP A 415 -20.68 3.67 15.28
CA ASP A 415 -19.66 3.05 14.43
C ASP A 415 -19.71 1.51 14.49
N ILE A 416 -19.97 0.96 15.69
CA ILE A 416 -20.19 -0.48 15.91
C ILE A 416 -21.40 -0.98 15.10
N GLU A 417 -22.53 -0.29 15.15
CA GLU A 417 -23.72 -0.68 14.38
C GLU A 417 -23.49 -0.63 12.87
N GLN A 418 -22.84 0.42 12.37
CA GLN A 418 -22.47 0.50 10.96
C GLN A 418 -21.50 -0.63 10.55
N MET A 419 -20.60 -1.05 11.43
CA MET A 419 -19.71 -2.21 11.18
C MET A 419 -20.53 -3.50 11.09
N LYS A 420 -21.51 -3.73 11.99
CA LYS A 420 -22.42 -4.88 11.94
C LYS A 420 -23.17 -4.94 10.61
N GLU A 421 -23.84 -3.85 10.23
CA GLU A 421 -24.58 -3.75 8.97
C GLU A 421 -23.70 -3.99 7.75
N TRP A 422 -22.52 -3.35 7.73
CA TRP A 422 -21.57 -3.49 6.64
C TRP A 422 -21.11 -4.95 6.48
N LYS A 423 -20.67 -5.60 7.56
CA LYS A 423 -20.20 -6.99 7.52
C LYS A 423 -21.30 -7.95 7.09
N ARG A 424 -22.51 -7.82 7.65
CA ARG A 424 -23.67 -8.67 7.30
C ARG A 424 -24.10 -8.52 5.84
N ARG A 425 -23.86 -7.34 5.24
CA ARG A 425 -24.14 -7.09 3.83
C ARG A 425 -23.13 -7.71 2.86
N ILE A 426 -21.84 -7.73 3.22
CA ILE A 426 -20.77 -8.12 2.28
C ILE A 426 -20.20 -9.52 2.54
N MET A 427 -20.28 -10.02 3.77
CA MET A 427 -19.69 -11.29 4.19
C MET A 427 -20.79 -12.37 4.31
N PRO A 428 -20.53 -13.61 3.85
CA PRO A 428 -21.45 -14.72 4.10
C PRO A 428 -21.64 -14.99 5.59
N ASP A 429 -22.63 -15.83 5.91
CA ASP A 429 -22.99 -16.16 7.29
C ASP A 429 -22.00 -17.07 8.00
N GLN A 430 -21.53 -16.62 9.17
CA GLN A 430 -20.53 -17.30 9.97
C GLN A 430 -20.43 -16.71 11.39
N LYS A 431 -20.13 -17.57 12.36
CA LYS A 431 -20.02 -17.23 13.79
C LYS A 431 -18.90 -16.25 14.14
N SER A 432 -17.87 -16.13 13.31
CA SER A 432 -16.69 -15.30 13.58
C SER A 432 -16.71 -13.94 12.86
N ARG A 433 -17.86 -13.54 12.29
CA ARG A 433 -17.99 -12.32 11.48
C ARG A 433 -17.53 -11.07 12.24
N GLY A 434 -17.89 -10.95 13.53
CA GLY A 434 -17.50 -9.83 14.41
C GLY A 434 -16.01 -9.53 14.42
N SER A 435 -15.17 -10.56 14.36
CA SER A 435 -13.71 -10.48 14.39
C SER A 435 -13.04 -10.29 13.03
N LEU A 436 -13.72 -10.58 11.92
CA LEU A 436 -13.09 -10.61 10.60
C LEU A 436 -12.86 -9.22 10.00
N ILE A 437 -11.58 -8.89 9.76
CA ILE A 437 -11.14 -7.70 9.00
C ILE A 437 -10.15 -8.06 7.89
N GLN A 438 -9.70 -9.32 7.83
CA GLN A 438 -8.78 -9.96 6.88
C GLN A 438 -8.43 -9.15 5.62
N LEU A 439 -9.36 -9.03 4.68
CA LEU A 439 -9.12 -8.36 3.40
C LEU A 439 -9.02 -6.83 3.51
N HIS A 440 -9.71 -6.22 4.49
CA HIS A 440 -9.73 -4.77 4.73
C HIS A 440 -8.72 -4.30 5.79
N MET A 441 -7.74 -5.15 6.11
CA MET A 441 -6.67 -4.87 7.07
C MET A 441 -6.03 -3.49 6.92
N LEU A 442 -5.73 -3.05 5.69
CA LEU A 442 -5.09 -1.76 5.46
C LEU A 442 -5.98 -0.59 5.88
N HIS A 443 -7.30 -0.68 5.68
CA HIS A 443 -8.22 0.34 6.15
C HIS A 443 -8.25 0.39 7.67
N TYR A 444 -8.27 -0.77 8.31
CA TYR A 444 -8.24 -0.87 9.76
C TYR A 444 -6.95 -0.29 10.34
N HIS A 445 -5.79 -0.62 9.76
CA HIS A 445 -4.52 -0.01 10.14
C HIS A 445 -4.54 1.50 9.95
N ASP A 446 -5.05 1.99 8.82
CA ASP A 446 -5.18 3.42 8.54
C ASP A 446 -6.12 4.12 9.53
N GLU A 447 -7.15 3.44 10.05
CA GLU A 447 -8.03 3.95 11.10
C GLU A 447 -7.29 4.12 12.42
N LEU A 448 -6.60 3.08 12.89
CA LEU A 448 -5.80 3.15 14.11
C LEU A 448 -4.73 4.25 14.02
N LEU A 449 -4.11 4.41 12.85
CA LEU A 449 -3.10 5.44 12.63
C LEU A 449 -3.69 6.86 12.58
N ARG A 450 -4.87 7.03 11.96
CA ARG A 450 -5.57 8.32 11.94
C ARG A 450 -6.03 8.74 13.33
N ASP A 451 -6.50 7.79 14.14
CA ASP A 451 -6.88 8.05 15.52
C ASP A 451 -5.67 8.53 16.37
N LEU A 452 -4.44 8.15 15.98
CA LEU A 452 -3.17 8.63 16.55
C LEU A 452 -2.62 9.90 15.87
N ASP A 453 -3.32 10.43 14.86
CA ASP A 453 -2.86 11.49 13.95
C ASP A 453 -1.44 11.18 13.41
N ILE A 454 -1.22 9.94 12.95
CA ILE A 454 -0.01 9.49 12.26
C ILE A 454 -0.35 9.32 10.79
N SER A 455 0.52 9.84 9.90
CA SER A 455 0.35 9.69 8.45
C SER A 455 0.17 8.22 8.07
N CYS A 456 -0.79 7.91 7.20
CA CYS A 456 -1.04 6.56 6.68
C CYS A 456 -0.06 6.13 5.57
N ARG A 457 0.80 7.04 5.10
CA ARG A 457 1.78 6.75 4.04
C ARG A 457 2.97 6.00 4.63
N ARG A 458 3.37 4.90 4.00
CA ARG A 458 4.43 4.00 4.47
C ARG A 458 5.54 3.77 3.44
N LYS A 459 5.36 4.23 2.21
CA LYS A 459 6.25 4.02 1.06
C LYS A 459 6.71 5.35 0.46
N ARG A 460 7.93 5.34 -0.08
CA ARG A 460 8.63 6.52 -0.59
C ARG A 460 7.92 7.23 -1.74
N ASN A 461 7.21 6.50 -2.60
CA ASN A 461 6.53 7.08 -3.77
C ASN A 461 5.12 6.51 -3.96
N ARG A 462 4.31 7.18 -4.80
CA ARG A 462 2.90 6.85 -5.02
C ARG A 462 2.67 5.48 -5.68
N LEU A 463 3.60 5.00 -6.51
CA LEU A 463 3.49 3.68 -7.13
C LEU A 463 3.76 2.56 -6.12
N ALA A 464 4.80 2.73 -5.30
CA ALA A 464 5.10 1.81 -4.21
C ALA A 464 3.99 1.80 -3.15
N GLU A 465 3.38 2.96 -2.86
CA GLU A 465 2.19 3.07 -2.02
C GLU A 465 1.00 2.26 -2.55
N LEU A 466 0.81 2.26 -3.87
CA LEU A 466 -0.32 1.63 -4.51
C LEU A 466 -0.12 0.12 -4.71
N PHE A 467 1.02 -0.29 -5.26
CA PHE A 467 1.27 -1.67 -5.69
C PHE A 467 2.20 -2.47 -4.76
N GLY A 468 2.88 -1.82 -3.82
CA GLY A 468 3.77 -2.51 -2.87
C GLY A 468 2.98 -3.29 -1.82
N ALA A 469 3.53 -4.43 -1.40
CA ALA A 469 3.06 -5.15 -0.22
C ALA A 469 3.36 -4.35 1.06
N TYR A 470 2.41 -4.31 1.99
CA TYR A 470 2.56 -3.69 3.30
C TYR A 470 2.99 -4.73 4.32
N LEU A 471 4.21 -4.59 4.81
CA LEU A 471 4.87 -5.54 5.73
C LEU A 471 5.20 -4.86 7.06
N PRO A 472 5.43 -5.60 8.15
CA PRO A 472 5.87 -5.05 9.44
C PRO A 472 7.04 -4.06 9.31
N ALA A 473 7.99 -4.34 8.40
CA ALA A 473 9.13 -3.46 8.14
C ALA A 473 8.76 -2.02 7.74
N ASP A 474 7.63 -1.82 7.07
CA ASP A 474 7.18 -0.51 6.61
C ASP A 474 6.62 0.36 7.76
N TYR A 475 6.35 -0.25 8.91
CA TYR A 475 5.76 0.38 10.08
C TYR A 475 6.81 0.65 11.17
N LYS A 476 8.09 0.31 10.94
CA LYS A 476 9.20 0.37 11.91
C LYS A 476 9.41 1.76 12.53
N GLU A 477 9.01 2.81 11.82
CA GLU A 477 9.15 4.20 12.28
C GLU A 477 8.07 4.63 13.28
N ILE A 478 6.95 3.91 13.39
CA ILE A 478 5.81 4.30 14.24
C ILE A 478 6.19 4.58 15.69
N PRO A 479 6.95 3.72 16.41
CA PRO A 479 7.38 4.04 17.77
C PRO A 479 8.07 5.42 17.85
N SER A 480 8.98 5.70 16.90
CA SER A 480 9.73 6.96 16.88
C SER A 480 8.88 8.17 16.51
N VAL A 481 7.94 8.02 15.57
CA VAL A 481 7.01 9.09 15.14
C VAL A 481 6.06 9.45 16.28
N TYR A 482 5.50 8.44 16.95
CA TYR A 482 4.64 8.64 18.12
C TYR A 482 5.39 9.37 19.25
N LEU A 483 6.64 8.98 19.54
CA LEU A 483 7.45 9.64 20.58
C LEU A 483 7.86 11.07 20.22
N ARG A 484 8.18 11.38 18.95
CA ARG A 484 8.55 12.73 18.48
C ARG A 484 7.42 13.75 18.56
N LYS A 485 6.18 13.28 18.55
CA LYS A 485 4.99 14.12 18.61
C LYS A 485 4.73 14.68 20.02
N LYS A 486 5.47 14.21 21.02
CA LYS A 486 5.42 14.80 22.36
C LYS A 486 5.96 16.23 22.32
N PRO A 487 5.28 17.23 22.91
CA PRO A 487 5.99 18.41 23.39
C PRO A 487 7.08 17.91 24.34
N GLN A 488 8.32 18.40 24.21
CA GLN A 488 9.40 18.06 25.13
C GLN A 488 9.07 18.58 26.53
N THR A 489 8.32 17.80 27.30
CA THR A 489 8.14 18.01 28.73
C THR A 489 9.11 17.07 29.45
N GLY A 490 10.18 17.66 29.97
CA GLY A 490 11.15 16.96 30.83
C GLY A 490 12.50 16.68 30.18
N ALA A 491 13.30 17.73 29.98
CA ALA A 491 14.76 17.62 29.90
C ALA A 491 15.39 18.74 30.73
N GLU A 492 15.19 18.70 32.04
CA GLU A 492 16.11 19.34 32.97
C GLU A 492 17.39 18.49 33.07
N GLY A 493 18.53 19.12 32.80
CA GLY A 493 19.84 18.69 33.32
C GLY A 493 20.75 17.87 32.40
N MET A 494 21.46 18.53 31.47
CA MET A 494 22.93 18.46 31.38
C MET A 494 23.48 19.47 30.34
N PRO A 495 24.71 20.00 30.55
CA PRO A 495 25.17 21.24 29.95
C PRO A 495 25.70 21.03 28.52
N ARG A 496 25.33 21.92 27.60
CA ARG A 496 26.07 22.07 26.34
C ARG A 496 27.27 22.99 26.56
N ALA A 497 28.41 22.48 26.11
CA ALA A 497 29.70 23.11 26.19
C ALA A 497 29.80 24.35 25.27
N GLY A 498 30.36 25.41 25.85
CA GLY A 498 31.10 26.54 25.27
C GLY A 498 30.86 26.95 23.81
N SER A 499 30.30 28.15 23.65
CA SER A 499 30.89 29.12 22.73
C SER A 499 31.10 30.44 23.47
N ALA A 500 32.35 30.90 23.46
CA ALA A 500 32.76 32.18 23.98
C ALA A 500 32.88 33.17 22.83
N ALA A 501 32.09 34.24 22.87
CA ALA A 501 32.49 35.59 22.47
C ALA A 501 31.39 36.56 22.94
N ALA A 502 31.81 37.62 23.64
CA ALA A 502 30.95 38.55 24.38
C ALA A 502 29.98 39.36 23.50
N PRO A 503 28.80 39.76 24.02
CA PRO A 503 27.96 40.74 23.36
C PRO A 503 28.52 42.14 23.59
N ALA A 504 28.70 42.90 22.51
CA ALA A 504 28.77 44.35 22.60
C ALA A 504 27.43 44.85 23.14
N GLN A 505 27.49 45.57 24.26
CA GLN A 505 26.34 46.18 24.90
C GLN A 505 25.76 47.31 24.06
N GLY A 506 24.44 47.30 23.90
CA GLY A 506 23.60 48.49 23.87
C GLY A 506 23.28 49.09 22.50
N VAL A 507 22.19 48.64 21.89
CA VAL A 507 21.16 49.52 21.29
C VAL A 507 19.81 48.76 21.36
N GLY A 508 18.81 49.33 22.03
CA GLY A 508 17.42 48.98 21.76
C GLY A 508 17.04 49.64 20.44
N ALA A 509 16.85 48.87 19.39
CA ALA A 509 16.39 49.38 18.10
C ALA A 509 15.67 48.25 17.36
N ASP A 510 14.35 48.20 17.53
CA ASP A 510 13.45 47.45 16.64
C ASP A 510 13.45 48.07 15.22
N ASP A 511 14.00 49.28 15.08
CA ASP A 511 14.12 50.05 13.83
C ASP A 511 15.59 50.36 13.50
N LEU A 512 16.08 49.78 12.41
CA LEU A 512 17.39 50.01 11.80
C LEU A 512 17.26 50.67 10.42
N SER A 513 16.16 51.38 10.17
CA SER A 513 15.95 52.11 8.91
C SER A 513 17.12 53.04 8.62
N TYR A 514 17.49 53.15 7.34
CA TYR A 514 18.61 53.97 6.87
C TYR A 514 19.99 53.61 7.46
N GLY A 515 20.11 52.45 8.13
CA GLY A 515 21.36 52.00 8.72
C GLY A 515 22.43 51.71 7.66
N ASP A 516 23.67 52.12 7.93
CA ASP A 516 24.84 51.76 7.10
C ASP A 516 25.46 50.45 7.61
N LEU A 517 25.20 49.37 6.88
CA LEU A 517 25.65 48.01 7.16
C LEU A 517 26.50 47.46 6.00
N ARG A 518 27.13 48.34 5.23
CA ARG A 518 27.97 47.96 4.08
C ARG A 518 29.13 47.07 4.50
N GLY A 519 29.29 45.96 3.78
CA GLY A 519 30.36 45.00 4.05
C GLY A 519 30.28 44.32 5.42
N ALA A 520 29.19 44.53 6.19
CA ALA A 520 29.03 43.96 7.51
C ALA A 520 28.94 42.43 7.43
N ARG A 521 29.42 41.74 8.48
CA ARG A 521 29.27 40.29 8.64
C ARG A 521 28.18 40.02 9.66
N LEU A 522 27.03 39.61 9.14
CA LEU A 522 25.77 39.45 9.88
C LEU A 522 25.25 38.00 9.77
N ASP A 523 26.11 37.05 9.41
CA ASP A 523 25.75 35.65 9.18
C ASP A 523 25.03 35.03 10.39
N GLY A 524 23.92 34.32 10.12
CA GLY A 524 23.12 33.63 11.13
C GLY A 524 22.38 34.53 12.12
N MET A 525 22.42 35.85 11.95
CA MET A 525 21.69 36.79 12.81
C MET A 525 20.17 36.74 12.56
N ASP A 526 19.42 37.08 13.60
CA ASP A 526 17.96 37.17 13.56
C ASP A 526 17.50 38.63 13.50
N PHE A 527 16.99 38.98 12.33
CA PHE A 527 16.35 40.24 11.95
C PHE A 527 14.85 40.07 11.67
N SER A 528 14.24 38.96 12.09
CA SER A 528 12.82 38.72 11.85
C SER A 528 11.94 39.84 12.43
N ASN A 529 10.94 40.25 11.65
CA ASN A 529 9.99 41.32 11.98
C ASN A 529 10.61 42.69 12.29
N ARG A 530 11.87 42.93 11.91
CA ARG A 530 12.53 44.23 12.12
C ARG A 530 12.29 45.18 10.97
N THR A 531 12.34 46.47 11.27
CA THR A 531 12.34 47.52 10.24
C THR A 531 13.78 47.81 9.81
N LEU A 532 14.10 47.50 8.56
CA LEU A 532 15.38 47.73 7.88
C LEU A 532 15.18 48.63 6.64
N HIS A 533 14.11 49.44 6.65
CA HIS A 533 13.67 50.26 5.53
C HIS A 533 14.80 51.15 5.03
N ALA A 534 15.05 51.15 3.71
CA ALA A 534 16.09 51.95 3.07
C ALA A 534 17.52 51.79 3.67
N ALA A 535 17.80 50.70 4.38
CA ALA A 535 19.13 50.42 4.90
C ALA A 535 20.11 50.00 3.79
N ASP A 536 21.41 50.24 4.02
CA ASP A 536 22.48 49.97 3.07
C ASP A 536 23.25 48.72 3.49
N PHE A 537 22.99 47.61 2.80
CA PHE A 537 23.63 46.30 2.99
C PHE A 537 24.60 45.96 1.85
N ARG A 538 25.07 46.93 1.07
CA ARG A 538 25.94 46.62 -0.08
C ARG A 538 27.15 45.80 0.35
N HIS A 539 27.35 44.68 -0.34
CA HIS A 539 28.42 43.71 -0.08
C HIS A 539 28.44 43.11 1.33
N ALA A 540 27.35 43.21 2.10
CA ALA A 540 27.23 42.57 3.40
C ALA A 540 27.10 41.04 3.25
N SER A 541 27.56 40.31 4.27
CA SER A 541 27.35 38.87 4.42
C SER A 541 26.19 38.65 5.38
N LEU A 542 25.12 38.06 4.88
CA LEU A 542 23.84 37.79 5.55
C LEU A 542 23.49 36.29 5.35
N ARG A 543 24.50 35.41 5.39
CA ARG A 543 24.31 33.99 5.11
C ARG A 543 23.49 33.34 6.22
N GLY A 544 22.44 32.61 5.84
CA GLY A 544 21.58 31.91 6.79
C GLY A 544 20.92 32.81 7.84
N THR A 545 20.79 34.11 7.58
CA THR A 545 20.07 35.03 8.47
C THR A 545 18.57 34.78 8.43
N ASN A 546 17.89 35.07 9.54
CA ASN A 546 16.43 35.14 9.56
C ASN A 546 15.99 36.59 9.35
N LEU A 547 15.32 36.87 8.24
CA LEU A 547 14.74 38.15 7.83
C LEU A 547 13.21 38.01 7.64
N SER A 548 12.62 36.95 8.18
CA SER A 548 11.18 36.67 7.99
C SER A 548 10.32 37.80 8.55
N GLY A 549 9.39 38.31 7.75
CA GLY A 549 8.53 39.44 8.09
C GLY A 549 9.25 40.79 8.24
N ALA A 550 10.54 40.90 7.89
CA ALA A 550 11.27 42.15 7.97
C ALA A 550 10.85 43.12 6.85
N ASP A 551 10.89 44.43 7.14
CA ASP A 551 10.71 45.50 6.16
C ASP A 551 12.08 45.92 5.63
N LEU A 552 12.40 45.50 4.40
CA LEU A 552 13.56 45.90 3.61
C LEU A 552 13.16 46.74 2.39
N ALA A 553 11.99 47.40 2.42
CA ALA A 553 11.56 48.23 1.31
C ALA A 553 12.59 49.33 1.04
N ALA A 554 12.89 49.57 -0.24
CA ALA A 554 13.91 50.50 -0.72
C ALA A 554 15.36 50.28 -0.20
N ALA A 555 15.67 49.16 0.48
CA ALA A 555 17.03 48.85 0.94
C ALA A 555 17.97 48.58 -0.24
N ASP A 556 19.28 48.85 -0.07
CA ASP A 556 20.32 48.54 -1.05
C ASP A 556 21.12 47.30 -0.60
N LEU A 557 20.82 46.16 -1.20
CA LEU A 557 21.49 44.88 -1.01
C LEU A 557 22.41 44.52 -2.19
N SER A 558 22.89 45.51 -2.95
CA SER A 558 23.70 45.24 -4.13
C SER A 558 24.97 44.45 -3.79
N GLY A 559 25.12 43.30 -4.42
CA GLY A 559 26.25 42.38 -4.19
C GLY A 559 26.32 41.78 -2.79
N ALA A 560 25.25 41.84 -1.99
CA ALA A 560 25.17 41.16 -0.69
C ALA A 560 25.04 39.63 -0.87
N ASP A 561 25.48 38.88 0.14
CA ASP A 561 25.39 37.41 0.18
C ASP A 561 24.31 36.97 1.18
N LEU A 562 23.16 36.54 0.66
CA LEU A 562 22.00 36.03 1.38
C LEU A 562 21.79 34.52 1.15
N LYS A 563 22.86 33.76 0.90
CA LYS A 563 22.74 32.32 0.69
C LYS A 563 22.02 31.64 1.85
N SER A 564 21.02 30.84 1.51
CA SER A 564 20.22 30.09 2.49
C SER A 564 19.57 30.94 3.59
N ALA A 565 19.40 32.26 3.39
CA ALA A 565 18.67 33.11 4.31
C ALA A 565 17.16 32.80 4.28
N GLU A 566 16.50 32.99 5.42
CA GLU A 566 15.05 32.83 5.60
C GLU A 566 14.38 34.21 5.52
N MET A 567 13.50 34.43 4.55
CA MET A 567 12.84 35.71 4.25
C MET A 567 11.34 35.50 3.99
N PHE A 568 10.70 34.61 4.76
CA PHE A 568 9.27 34.35 4.64
C PHE A 568 8.48 35.66 4.84
N SER A 569 7.59 35.98 3.89
CA SER A 569 6.73 37.18 3.97
C SER A 569 7.47 38.52 4.21
N ALA A 570 8.75 38.62 3.85
CA ALA A 570 9.52 39.85 3.98
C ALA A 570 9.21 40.84 2.84
N ASP A 571 9.33 42.15 3.13
CA ASP A 571 9.08 43.20 2.14
C ASP A 571 10.37 43.77 1.56
N PHE A 572 10.57 43.63 0.25
CA PHE A 572 11.66 44.21 -0.52
C PHE A 572 11.13 45.15 -1.62
N SER A 573 9.95 45.74 -1.43
CA SER A 573 9.35 46.66 -2.40
C SER A 573 10.34 47.76 -2.82
N GLY A 574 10.66 47.81 -4.11
CA GLY A 574 11.61 48.78 -4.68
C GLY A 574 13.07 48.63 -4.23
N ALA A 575 13.45 47.54 -3.56
CA ALA A 575 14.81 47.32 -3.09
C ALA A 575 15.81 47.17 -4.25
N ILE A 576 17.04 47.64 -4.04
CA ILE A 576 18.14 47.50 -4.99
C ILE A 576 18.92 46.24 -4.64
N MET A 577 18.77 45.19 -5.44
CA MET A 577 19.29 43.85 -5.16
C MET A 577 20.17 43.34 -6.31
N SER A 578 20.89 44.25 -6.97
CA SER A 578 21.64 43.90 -8.18
C SER A 578 22.84 43.02 -7.82
N ARG A 579 22.98 41.88 -8.51
CA ARG A 579 24.01 40.87 -8.25
C ARG A 579 24.02 40.30 -6.82
N VAL A 580 22.88 40.37 -6.12
CA VAL A 580 22.72 39.70 -4.81
C VAL A 580 22.83 38.18 -4.98
N ASP A 581 23.39 37.49 -3.98
CA ASP A 581 23.44 36.03 -3.94
C ASP A 581 22.36 35.47 -3.03
N LEU A 582 21.31 34.92 -3.61
CA LEU A 582 20.14 34.30 -2.97
C LEU A 582 20.09 32.78 -3.22
N GLU A 583 21.24 32.15 -3.50
CA GLU A 583 21.30 30.71 -3.73
C GLU A 583 20.64 29.93 -2.58
N ARG A 584 19.64 29.10 -2.92
CA ARG A 584 18.86 28.30 -1.96
C ARG A 584 18.23 29.09 -0.81
N ALA A 585 17.97 30.38 -1.00
CA ALA A 585 17.28 31.19 0.00
C ALA A 585 15.76 30.93 -0.01
N PHE A 586 15.08 31.24 1.09
CA PHE A 586 13.65 31.03 1.27
C PHE A 586 12.90 32.37 1.24
N LEU A 587 12.14 32.64 0.19
CA LEU A 587 11.38 33.87 -0.06
C LEU A 587 9.89 33.59 -0.29
N ILE A 588 9.36 32.54 0.33
CA ILE A 588 7.95 32.15 0.18
C ILE A 588 7.05 33.30 0.66
N GLU A 589 6.08 33.70 -0.16
CA GLU A 589 5.15 34.82 0.10
C GLU A 589 5.81 36.20 0.32
N ALA A 590 7.09 36.37 -0.03
CA ALA A 590 7.75 37.67 0.07
C ALA A 590 7.24 38.67 -0.99
N THR A 591 7.34 39.97 -0.71
CA THR A 591 6.92 41.04 -1.63
C THR A 591 8.14 41.75 -2.21
N LEU A 592 8.36 41.64 -3.51
CA LEU A 592 9.46 42.28 -4.25
C LEU A 592 8.97 43.11 -5.47
N PRO A 593 7.82 43.82 -5.42
CA PRO A 593 7.40 44.63 -6.55
C PRO A 593 8.43 45.73 -6.82
N LEU A 594 8.71 46.00 -8.09
CA LEU A 594 9.68 47.02 -8.55
C LEU A 594 11.15 46.79 -8.10
N ALA A 595 11.49 45.63 -7.53
CA ALA A 595 12.85 45.33 -7.07
C ALA A 595 13.85 45.19 -8.24
N TYR A 596 15.10 45.58 -8.00
CA TYR A 596 16.19 45.56 -8.99
C TYR A 596 17.13 44.37 -8.80
N LEU A 597 16.79 43.21 -9.38
CA LEU A 597 17.50 41.93 -9.26
C LEU A 597 18.41 41.62 -10.48
N ASN A 598 18.92 42.66 -11.16
CA ASN A 598 19.77 42.51 -12.35
C ASN A 598 20.97 41.59 -12.05
N GLY A 599 21.10 40.48 -12.76
CA GLY A 599 22.19 39.52 -12.58
C GLY A 599 22.26 38.85 -11.20
N ALA A 600 21.15 38.84 -10.43
CA ALA A 600 21.07 38.15 -9.15
C ALA A 600 21.23 36.62 -9.32
N ASN A 601 21.77 35.96 -8.29
CA ASN A 601 21.84 34.50 -8.22
C ASN A 601 20.69 33.97 -7.36
N LEU A 602 19.68 33.38 -7.98
CA LEU A 602 18.50 32.77 -7.37
C LEU A 602 18.49 31.24 -7.60
N THR A 603 19.64 30.64 -7.91
CA THR A 603 19.74 29.20 -8.19
C THR A 603 19.18 28.38 -7.02
N GLY A 604 18.19 27.54 -7.31
CA GLY A 604 17.54 26.66 -6.31
C GLY A 604 16.82 27.40 -5.18
N ALA A 605 16.51 28.69 -5.32
CA ALA A 605 15.77 29.45 -4.31
C ALA A 605 14.29 29.01 -4.26
N HIS A 606 13.68 29.18 -3.09
CA HIS A 606 12.25 28.92 -2.85
C HIS A 606 11.48 30.24 -2.91
N LEU A 607 10.79 30.48 -4.03
CA LEU A 607 10.10 31.72 -4.38
C LEU A 607 8.59 31.47 -4.64
N SER A 608 8.01 30.45 -3.99
CA SER A 608 6.59 30.14 -4.18
C SER A 608 5.72 31.28 -3.68
N ASP A 609 4.70 31.64 -4.46
CA ASP A 609 3.73 32.71 -4.19
C ASP A 609 4.36 34.10 -3.95
N VAL A 610 5.59 34.33 -4.43
CA VAL A 610 6.29 35.61 -4.33
C VAL A 610 5.66 36.68 -5.24
N ASP A 611 5.61 37.94 -4.81
CA ASP A 611 5.23 39.06 -5.69
C ASP A 611 6.48 39.71 -6.29
N LEU A 612 6.72 39.48 -7.58
CA LEU A 612 7.79 40.09 -8.39
C LEU A 612 7.23 41.05 -9.46
N THR A 613 6.07 41.66 -9.20
CA THR A 613 5.42 42.56 -10.16
C THR A 613 6.35 43.70 -10.57
N SER A 614 6.59 43.85 -11.88
CA SER A 614 7.49 44.88 -12.45
C SER A 614 8.94 44.82 -11.95
N ALA A 615 9.38 43.69 -11.38
CA ALA A 615 10.78 43.51 -10.97
C ALA A 615 11.73 43.38 -12.18
N ARG A 616 13.00 43.77 -12.00
CA ARG A 616 14.04 43.68 -13.03
C ARG A 616 14.97 42.50 -12.76
N LEU A 617 14.78 41.41 -13.49
CA LEU A 617 15.48 40.12 -13.37
C LEU A 617 16.36 39.81 -14.60
N ASN A 618 16.68 40.80 -15.42
CA ASN A 618 17.49 40.60 -16.62
C ASN A 618 18.87 39.99 -16.27
N ASN A 619 19.23 38.95 -17.00
CA ASN A 619 20.42 38.10 -16.79
C ASN A 619 20.51 37.42 -15.41
N ALA A 620 19.42 37.32 -14.64
CA ALA A 620 19.41 36.59 -13.37
C ALA A 620 19.57 35.08 -13.57
N ARG A 621 20.21 34.40 -12.61
CA ARG A 621 20.37 32.93 -12.60
C ARG A 621 19.30 32.34 -11.71
N ILE A 622 18.26 31.76 -12.28
CA ILE A 622 17.07 31.26 -11.57
C ILE A 622 16.89 29.74 -11.82
N ASN A 623 17.95 29.06 -12.23
CA ASN A 623 17.91 27.65 -12.57
C ASN A 623 17.56 26.79 -11.35
N GLY A 624 16.62 25.86 -11.51
CA GLY A 624 16.12 24.96 -10.48
C GLY A 624 15.36 25.62 -9.33
N ALA A 625 14.98 26.91 -9.43
CA ALA A 625 14.21 27.60 -8.41
C ALA A 625 12.73 27.21 -8.46
N ASP A 626 12.05 27.30 -7.32
CA ASP A 626 10.60 27.14 -7.21
C ASP A 626 9.91 28.51 -7.26
N LEU A 627 9.30 28.85 -8.39
CA LEU A 627 8.50 30.06 -8.64
C LEU A 627 7.01 29.71 -8.76
N SER A 628 6.56 28.60 -8.17
CA SER A 628 5.17 28.19 -8.27
C SER A 628 4.24 29.25 -7.65
N GLY A 629 3.20 29.67 -8.38
CA GLY A 629 2.27 30.71 -7.95
C GLY A 629 2.82 32.15 -8.00
N ALA A 630 4.09 32.36 -8.36
CA ALA A 630 4.72 33.68 -8.36
C ALA A 630 4.03 34.69 -9.28
N CYS A 631 3.92 35.95 -8.85
CA CYS A 631 3.44 37.05 -9.67
C CYS A 631 4.60 37.79 -10.35
N LEU A 632 4.85 37.49 -11.63
CA LEU A 632 5.91 38.09 -12.47
C LEU A 632 5.33 39.06 -13.51
N LYS A 633 4.16 39.64 -13.22
CA LYS A 633 3.46 40.53 -14.14
C LYS A 633 4.31 41.76 -14.44
N ASP A 634 4.45 42.12 -15.72
CA ASP A 634 5.28 43.24 -16.19
C ASP A 634 6.79 43.13 -15.84
N ALA A 635 7.27 41.96 -15.40
CA ALA A 635 8.68 41.77 -15.02
C ALA A 635 9.61 41.70 -16.25
N ASP A 636 10.86 42.16 -16.08
CA ASP A 636 11.92 42.06 -17.08
C ASP A 636 12.80 40.83 -16.81
N LEU A 637 12.65 39.79 -17.60
CA LEU A 637 13.37 38.51 -17.52
C LEU A 637 14.34 38.31 -18.69
N ARG A 638 14.73 39.38 -19.40
CA ARG A 638 15.56 39.27 -20.60
C ARG A 638 16.88 38.57 -20.29
N GLY A 639 17.18 37.51 -21.02
CA GLY A 639 18.38 36.69 -20.83
C GLY A 639 18.47 35.93 -19.50
N ALA A 640 17.39 35.88 -18.70
CA ALA A 640 17.39 35.12 -17.45
C ALA A 640 17.52 33.61 -17.71
N ASN A 641 18.20 32.91 -16.81
CA ASN A 641 18.32 31.46 -16.86
C ASN A 641 17.29 30.80 -15.94
N LEU A 642 16.20 30.30 -16.50
CA LEU A 642 15.10 29.61 -15.81
C LEU A 642 15.16 28.08 -16.03
N GLU A 643 16.33 27.54 -16.35
CA GLU A 643 16.48 26.11 -16.62
C GLU A 643 16.05 25.26 -15.42
N GLY A 644 15.12 24.34 -15.63
CA GLY A 644 14.60 23.45 -14.60
C GLY A 644 13.81 24.13 -13.47
N SER A 645 13.44 25.40 -13.59
CA SER A 645 12.64 26.09 -12.57
C SER A 645 11.17 25.66 -12.63
N ASP A 646 10.48 25.69 -11.49
CA ASP A 646 9.03 25.50 -11.43
C ASP A 646 8.30 26.84 -11.55
N LEU A 647 7.61 27.09 -12.66
CA LEU A 647 6.77 28.27 -12.91
C LEU A 647 5.27 27.90 -12.88
N SER A 648 4.91 26.80 -12.22
CA SER A 648 3.52 26.34 -12.20
C SER A 648 2.61 27.37 -11.54
N ASN A 649 1.52 27.75 -12.21
CA ASN A 649 0.57 28.79 -11.82
C ASN A 649 1.17 30.22 -11.76
N ALA A 650 2.39 30.43 -12.26
CA ALA A 650 3.01 31.74 -12.28
C ALA A 650 2.28 32.70 -13.24
N ASN A 651 2.16 33.96 -12.84
CA ASN A 651 1.57 35.02 -13.64
C ASN A 651 2.68 35.81 -14.36
N LEU A 652 2.94 35.50 -15.63
CA LEU A 652 3.95 36.12 -16.49
C LEU A 652 3.34 37.15 -17.47
N ARG A 653 2.14 37.66 -17.17
CA ARG A 653 1.43 38.56 -18.09
C ARG A 653 2.27 39.79 -18.38
N ARG A 654 2.45 40.09 -19.67
CA ARG A 654 3.28 41.21 -20.17
C ARG A 654 4.75 41.21 -19.72
N ALA A 655 5.25 40.10 -19.19
CA ALA A 655 6.67 39.97 -18.89
C ALA A 655 7.51 39.92 -20.17
N ASP A 656 8.76 40.40 -20.11
CA ASP A 656 9.72 40.29 -21.21
C ASP A 656 10.71 39.15 -20.95
N LEU A 657 10.53 38.02 -21.62
CA LEU A 657 11.40 36.84 -21.56
C LEU A 657 12.35 36.76 -22.75
N THR A 658 12.66 37.87 -23.44
CA THR A 658 13.50 37.82 -24.64
C THR A 658 14.84 37.13 -24.35
N GLY A 659 15.14 36.05 -25.07
CA GLY A 659 16.38 35.28 -24.91
C GLY A 659 16.50 34.43 -23.63
N ALA A 660 15.45 34.35 -22.80
CA ALA A 660 15.47 33.58 -21.57
C ALA A 660 15.59 32.07 -21.84
N ASN A 661 16.24 31.34 -20.95
CA ASN A 661 16.39 29.88 -21.03
C ASN A 661 15.30 29.19 -20.21
N LEU A 662 14.35 28.53 -20.87
CA LEU A 662 13.24 27.80 -20.24
C LEU A 662 13.41 26.28 -20.28
N ARG A 663 14.58 25.76 -20.67
CA ARG A 663 14.82 24.31 -20.78
C ARG A 663 14.43 23.57 -19.51
N GLY A 664 13.61 22.54 -19.63
CA GLY A 664 13.15 21.72 -18.51
C GLY A 664 12.28 22.42 -17.46
N ALA A 665 11.84 23.66 -17.72
CA ALA A 665 10.97 24.37 -16.77
C ALA A 665 9.57 23.74 -16.69
N ALA A 666 8.95 23.81 -15.52
CA ALA A 666 7.55 23.43 -15.35
C ALA A 666 6.62 24.63 -15.55
N LEU A 667 5.74 24.57 -16.54
CA LEU A 667 4.90 25.68 -17.00
C LEU A 667 3.40 25.38 -16.82
N VAL A 668 3.04 24.55 -15.84
CA VAL A 668 1.66 24.11 -15.60
C VAL A 668 0.81 25.30 -15.16
N SER A 669 -0.27 25.61 -15.87
CA SER A 669 -1.17 26.75 -15.59
C SER A 669 -0.52 28.12 -15.62
N ALA A 670 0.69 28.26 -16.19
CA ALA A 670 1.38 29.55 -16.28
C ALA A 670 0.66 30.49 -17.27
N ASP A 671 0.57 31.79 -16.93
CA ASP A 671 -0.07 32.80 -17.77
C ASP A 671 0.95 33.69 -18.48
N PHE A 672 1.21 33.41 -19.75
CA PHE A 672 2.07 34.18 -20.65
C PHE A 672 1.27 35.20 -21.50
N SER A 673 0.04 35.55 -21.12
CA SER A 673 -0.77 36.48 -21.93
C SER A 673 -0.03 37.80 -22.15
N ASP A 674 0.10 38.19 -23.41
CA ASP A 674 0.77 39.42 -23.86
C ASP A 674 2.25 39.50 -23.46
N ALA A 675 2.90 38.40 -23.05
CA ALA A 675 4.34 38.33 -22.76
C ALA A 675 5.18 38.33 -24.05
N ASN A 676 6.41 38.84 -23.98
CA ASN A 676 7.38 38.74 -25.06
C ASN A 676 8.28 37.51 -24.85
N ILE A 677 8.12 36.51 -25.71
CA ILE A 677 8.88 35.24 -25.68
C ILE A 677 9.81 35.13 -26.89
N THR A 678 10.27 36.25 -27.44
CA THR A 678 11.20 36.24 -28.58
C THR A 678 12.50 35.55 -28.21
N ALA A 679 12.98 34.64 -29.05
CA ALA A 679 14.24 33.92 -28.85
C ALA A 679 14.37 33.15 -27.52
N VAL A 680 13.26 32.80 -26.84
CA VAL A 680 13.32 31.87 -25.70
C VAL A 680 13.94 30.55 -26.10
N GLN A 681 14.77 29.98 -25.22
CA GLN A 681 15.44 28.71 -25.45
C GLN A 681 14.66 27.58 -24.78
N PHE A 682 14.39 26.50 -25.52
CA PHE A 682 13.64 25.33 -25.07
C PHE A 682 14.18 24.06 -25.77
N ASP A 683 13.94 22.87 -25.22
CA ASP A 683 14.47 21.60 -25.76
C ASP A 683 13.50 20.40 -25.68
N GLU A 684 12.21 20.68 -25.56
CA GLU A 684 11.12 19.69 -25.50
C GLU A 684 11.05 18.91 -24.18
N THR A 685 11.81 19.30 -23.16
CA THR A 685 11.75 18.71 -21.81
C THR A 685 10.81 19.46 -20.85
N GLU A 686 10.26 20.59 -21.28
CA GLU A 686 9.36 21.40 -20.47
C GLU A 686 8.01 20.69 -20.24
N THR A 687 7.45 20.82 -19.04
CA THR A 687 6.10 20.31 -18.77
C THR A 687 5.10 21.43 -18.95
N CYS A 688 4.17 21.26 -19.86
CA CYS A 688 3.16 22.26 -20.19
C CYS A 688 1.79 21.62 -19.99
N LYS A 689 0.93 22.26 -19.21
CA LYS A 689 -0.47 21.87 -19.02
C LYS A 689 -1.26 23.11 -18.68
N ASP A 690 -2.47 23.29 -19.22
CA ASP A 690 -3.34 24.44 -18.91
C ASP A 690 -2.65 25.83 -19.10
N ILE A 691 -1.59 25.90 -19.91
CA ILE A 691 -0.78 27.10 -20.16
C ILE A 691 -1.54 28.11 -21.02
N ARG A 692 -1.50 29.39 -20.65
CA ARG A 692 -2.08 30.49 -21.46
C ARG A 692 -0.98 31.20 -22.23
N ILE A 693 -0.77 30.82 -23.49
CA ILE A 693 0.34 31.33 -24.33
C ILE A 693 -0.12 31.82 -25.71
N ASP A 694 -1.40 31.69 -26.03
CA ASP A 694 -2.00 32.06 -27.32
C ASP A 694 -1.73 33.54 -27.68
N ARG A 695 -1.83 34.43 -26.69
CA ARG A 695 -1.60 35.88 -26.84
C ARG A 695 -0.14 36.33 -26.70
N ALA A 696 0.80 35.41 -26.44
CA ALA A 696 2.21 35.77 -26.32
C ALA A 696 2.81 36.19 -27.68
N HIS A 697 3.75 37.14 -27.66
CA HIS A 697 4.47 37.65 -28.82
C HIS A 697 5.82 36.95 -29.00
N GLY A 698 6.23 36.63 -30.24
CA GLY A 698 7.57 36.11 -30.54
C GLY A 698 7.60 34.64 -30.96
N ASN A 699 8.42 33.82 -30.30
CA ASN A 699 8.85 32.48 -30.74
C ASN A 699 7.69 31.52 -31.08
N ALA A 700 7.37 31.39 -32.37
CA ALA A 700 6.24 30.58 -32.85
C ALA A 700 6.42 29.07 -32.61
N LEU A 701 7.67 28.58 -32.63
CA LEU A 701 7.96 27.16 -32.37
C LEU A 701 7.66 26.79 -30.93
N PHE A 702 8.09 27.62 -29.98
CA PHE A 702 7.80 27.43 -28.56
C PHE A 702 6.29 27.47 -28.28
N LYS A 703 5.57 28.45 -28.86
CA LYS A 703 4.10 28.53 -28.72
C LYS A 703 3.43 27.24 -29.14
N ARG A 704 3.76 26.74 -30.33
CA ARG A 704 3.20 25.49 -30.87
C ARG A 704 3.55 24.31 -29.97
N TYR A 705 4.81 24.17 -29.59
CA TYR A 705 5.25 23.10 -28.69
C TYR A 705 4.49 23.11 -27.36
N ALA A 706 4.39 24.27 -26.71
CA ALA A 706 3.74 24.40 -25.41
C ALA A 706 2.23 24.07 -25.49
N GLN A 707 1.54 24.51 -26.53
CA GLN A 707 0.14 24.17 -26.79
C GLN A 707 -0.05 22.67 -27.06
N ASP A 708 0.80 22.08 -27.91
CA ASP A 708 0.76 20.65 -28.23
C ASP A 708 1.03 19.80 -26.99
N GLN A 709 1.98 20.21 -26.14
CA GLN A 709 2.32 19.50 -24.91
C GLN A 709 1.20 19.63 -23.87
N ALA A 710 0.60 20.81 -23.72
CA ALA A 710 -0.57 21.03 -22.86
C ALA A 710 -1.74 20.12 -23.24
N TYR A 711 -2.05 20.02 -24.53
CA TYR A 711 -3.07 19.11 -25.02
C TYR A 711 -2.75 17.64 -24.69
N VAL A 712 -1.49 17.21 -24.85
CA VAL A 712 -1.09 15.82 -24.58
C VAL A 712 -1.17 15.50 -23.09
N GLU A 713 -0.77 16.41 -22.22
CA GLU A 713 -0.88 16.24 -20.77
C GLU A 713 -2.34 16.23 -20.30
N GLU A 714 -3.19 17.10 -20.87
CA GLU A 714 -4.63 17.07 -20.65
C GLU A 714 -5.25 15.75 -21.15
N TYR A 715 -4.90 15.32 -22.36
CA TYR A 715 -5.41 14.09 -22.98
C TYR A 715 -5.03 12.85 -22.15
N LYS A 716 -3.81 12.82 -21.60
CA LYS A 716 -3.34 11.79 -20.67
C LYS A 716 -4.22 11.69 -19.43
N VAL A 717 -4.66 12.82 -18.88
CA VAL A 717 -5.52 12.87 -17.68
C VAL A 717 -6.97 12.52 -18.03
N ASN A 718 -7.52 13.09 -19.10
CA ASN A 718 -8.93 12.97 -19.45
C ASN A 718 -9.27 11.62 -20.11
N ARG A 719 -8.34 11.04 -20.87
CA ARG A 719 -8.57 9.82 -21.65
C ARG A 719 -7.40 8.83 -21.47
N PRO A 720 -7.11 8.34 -20.25
CA PRO A 720 -5.88 7.61 -19.94
C PRO A 720 -5.72 6.32 -20.76
N LEU A 721 -6.79 5.57 -21.00
CA LEU A 721 -6.77 4.37 -21.86
C LEU A 721 -6.45 4.71 -23.32
N ARG A 722 -7.08 5.77 -23.87
CA ARG A 722 -6.83 6.19 -25.26
C ARG A 722 -5.44 6.80 -25.40
N TYR A 723 -4.99 7.56 -24.40
CA TYR A 723 -3.61 8.06 -24.33
C TYR A 723 -2.62 6.90 -24.24
N MET A 724 -2.87 5.87 -23.45
CA MET A 724 -2.00 4.69 -23.39
C MET A 724 -1.92 4.01 -24.75
N LEU A 725 -3.06 3.75 -25.39
CA LEU A 725 -3.09 3.19 -26.74
C LEU A 725 -2.36 4.08 -27.73
N TRP A 726 -2.64 5.39 -27.75
CA TRP A 726 -1.98 6.38 -28.60
C TRP A 726 -0.48 6.48 -28.36
N LYS A 727 -0.06 6.55 -27.09
CA LYS A 727 1.35 6.69 -26.66
C LYS A 727 2.16 5.51 -27.14
N TYR A 728 1.61 4.31 -27.04
CA TYR A 728 2.32 3.12 -27.47
C TYR A 728 2.16 2.89 -28.97
N SER A 729 1.04 3.17 -29.61
CA SER A 729 0.86 2.87 -31.05
C SER A 729 1.53 3.88 -31.98
N SER A 730 1.12 5.15 -31.94
CA SER A 730 1.51 6.14 -32.94
C SER A 730 2.27 7.33 -32.37
N ASN A 731 2.00 7.72 -31.11
CA ASN A 731 2.56 8.90 -30.43
C ASN A 731 2.63 10.14 -31.36
N CYS A 732 1.72 10.25 -32.34
CA CYS A 732 1.73 11.16 -33.49
C CYS A 732 3.13 11.46 -34.07
N GLY A 733 4.02 10.48 -34.09
CA GLY A 733 5.34 10.67 -34.69
C GLY A 733 6.40 11.37 -33.83
N ARG A 734 6.13 11.55 -32.53
CA ARG A 734 7.09 12.12 -31.57
C ARG A 734 8.31 11.23 -31.34
N SER A 735 8.18 9.91 -31.54
CA SER A 735 9.29 8.95 -31.41
C SER A 735 9.52 8.16 -32.70
N LEU A 736 10.60 8.48 -33.42
CA LEU A 736 11.02 7.73 -34.61
C LEU A 736 11.29 6.26 -34.26
N LEU A 737 11.94 6.00 -33.12
CA LEU A 737 12.27 4.66 -32.66
C LEU A 737 11.02 3.81 -32.44
N LEU A 738 9.98 4.38 -31.83
CA LEU A 738 8.73 3.67 -31.56
C LEU A 738 8.03 3.26 -32.86
N TRP A 739 8.03 4.14 -33.87
CA TRP A 739 7.51 3.82 -35.20
C TRP A 739 8.27 2.68 -35.87
N VAL A 740 9.61 2.70 -35.82
CA VAL A 740 10.45 1.61 -36.35
C VAL A 740 10.13 0.29 -35.65
N ILE A 741 9.97 0.29 -34.32
CA ILE A 741 9.60 -0.92 -33.57
C ILE A 741 8.26 -1.47 -34.04
N TRP A 742 7.23 -0.63 -34.22
CA TRP A 742 5.93 -1.12 -34.69
C TRP A 742 5.95 -1.63 -36.12
N CYS A 743 6.74 -1.01 -37.02
CA CYS A 743 6.93 -1.54 -38.35
C CYS A 743 7.47 -2.98 -38.30
N VAL A 744 8.46 -3.25 -37.44
CA VAL A 744 9.03 -4.59 -37.27
C VAL A 744 8.01 -5.55 -36.64
N VAL A 745 7.32 -5.15 -35.58
CA VAL A 745 6.33 -5.99 -34.89
C VAL A 745 5.19 -6.39 -35.83
N ILE A 746 4.68 -5.46 -36.63
CA ILE A 746 3.60 -5.72 -37.57
C ILE A 746 4.07 -6.67 -38.68
N ALA A 747 5.25 -6.44 -39.25
CA ALA A 747 5.83 -7.32 -40.28
C ALA A 747 6.06 -8.75 -39.77
N VAL A 748 6.60 -8.90 -38.56
CA VAL A 748 6.76 -10.21 -37.93
C VAL A 748 5.40 -10.84 -37.60
N GLY A 749 4.43 -10.06 -37.15
CA GLY A 749 3.08 -10.53 -36.84
C GLY A 749 2.37 -11.13 -38.06
N PHE A 750 2.41 -10.45 -39.19
CA PHE A 750 1.83 -10.98 -40.44
C PHE A 750 2.60 -12.20 -40.95
N SER A 751 3.93 -12.20 -40.87
CA SER A 751 4.76 -13.37 -41.14
C SER A 751 4.32 -14.61 -40.33
N LEU A 752 4.04 -14.44 -39.03
CA LEU A 752 3.55 -15.52 -38.17
C LEU A 752 2.14 -15.97 -38.53
N VAL A 753 1.23 -15.06 -38.91
CA VAL A 753 -0.11 -15.40 -39.38
C VAL A 753 -0.03 -16.24 -40.66
N PHE A 754 0.81 -15.83 -41.61
CA PHE A 754 1.08 -16.59 -42.83
C PHE A 754 1.67 -17.97 -42.53
N HIS A 755 2.54 -18.07 -41.53
CA HIS A 755 3.19 -19.33 -41.16
C HIS A 755 2.26 -20.31 -40.41
N PHE A 756 1.51 -19.84 -39.39
CA PHE A 756 0.79 -20.72 -38.48
C PHE A 756 -0.71 -20.89 -38.78
N HIS A 757 -1.39 -19.86 -39.30
CA HIS A 757 -2.85 -19.92 -39.47
C HIS A 757 -3.28 -20.42 -40.85
N LEU A 758 -2.41 -20.30 -41.86
CA LEU A 758 -2.68 -20.77 -43.21
C LEU A 758 -1.97 -22.11 -43.51
N GLY A 759 -1.25 -22.68 -42.55
CA GLY A 759 -0.44 -23.91 -42.65
C GLY A 759 -1.21 -25.24 -42.53
N GLY A 760 -2.21 -25.46 -43.39
CA GLY A 760 -2.56 -26.81 -43.87
C GLY A 760 -1.76 -27.14 -45.12
N ALA A 761 -1.71 -28.41 -45.57
CA ALA A 761 -0.96 -28.86 -46.75
C ALA A 761 -1.35 -28.20 -48.10
N GLU A 762 -2.13 -27.11 -48.08
CA GLU A 762 -2.54 -26.28 -49.21
C GLU A 762 -2.30 -24.77 -48.96
N SER A 763 -1.33 -24.37 -48.13
CA SER A 763 -1.03 -22.94 -47.95
C SER A 763 -0.50 -22.30 -49.25
N PHE A 764 -1.01 -21.11 -49.57
CA PHE A 764 -0.90 -20.49 -50.90
C PHE A 764 0.54 -20.08 -51.31
N VAL A 765 1.41 -19.79 -50.33
CA VAL A 765 2.82 -19.39 -50.55
C VAL A 765 3.73 -20.62 -50.64
N LEU A 766 3.46 -21.64 -49.82
CA LEU A 766 4.28 -22.84 -49.77
C LEU A 766 4.10 -23.71 -51.01
N THR A 767 2.96 -23.66 -51.70
CA THR A 767 2.74 -24.49 -52.89
C THR A 767 3.50 -24.02 -54.14
N GLU A 768 3.78 -22.73 -54.30
CA GLU A 768 4.64 -22.24 -55.39
C GLU A 768 6.12 -22.26 -55.01
N LEU A 769 6.48 -21.84 -53.79
CA LEU A 769 7.88 -21.86 -53.35
C LEU A 769 8.43 -23.28 -53.16
N ALA A 770 7.61 -24.26 -52.80
CA ALA A 770 8.03 -25.67 -52.75
C ALA A 770 8.36 -26.26 -54.14
N LYS A 771 8.04 -25.57 -55.24
CA LYS A 771 8.48 -25.97 -56.59
C LYS A 771 9.89 -25.49 -56.92
N GLU A 772 10.44 -24.54 -56.16
CA GLU A 772 11.81 -24.09 -56.35
C GLU A 772 12.82 -25.01 -55.62
N PRO A 773 13.86 -25.50 -56.29
CA PRO A 773 14.85 -26.37 -55.67
C PRO A 773 15.64 -25.63 -54.58
N GLY A 774 15.60 -26.16 -53.35
CA GLY A 774 16.37 -25.63 -52.20
C GLY A 774 15.54 -24.89 -51.13
N TYR A 775 14.22 -24.85 -51.29
CA TYR A 775 13.31 -24.16 -50.36
C TYR A 775 12.65 -25.14 -49.37
N ASP A 776 12.84 -24.95 -48.05
CA ASP A 776 12.09 -25.72 -47.04
C ASP A 776 10.79 -24.97 -46.67
N PRO A 777 9.60 -25.56 -46.91
CA PRO A 777 8.33 -24.96 -46.55
C PRO A 777 8.11 -24.79 -45.03
N ARG A 778 9.00 -25.30 -44.19
CA ARG A 778 9.00 -25.07 -42.73
C ARG A 778 9.81 -23.85 -42.29
N ASP A 779 10.54 -23.20 -43.19
CA ASP A 779 11.29 -21.99 -42.85
C ASP A 779 10.38 -20.76 -42.79
N TRP A 780 10.57 -19.95 -41.76
CA TRP A 780 9.77 -18.74 -41.51
C TRP A 780 10.32 -17.49 -42.23
N ALA A 781 11.60 -17.50 -42.62
CA ALA A 781 12.30 -16.37 -43.24
C ALA A 781 11.67 -15.89 -44.56
N PRO A 782 11.18 -16.75 -45.46
CA PRO A 782 10.49 -16.31 -46.66
C PRO A 782 9.16 -15.61 -46.37
N MET A 783 8.40 -16.08 -45.37
CA MET A 783 7.15 -15.41 -44.96
C MET A 783 7.42 -14.02 -44.42
N LEU A 784 8.54 -13.84 -43.71
CA LEU A 784 8.99 -12.51 -43.29
C LEU A 784 9.39 -11.64 -44.49
N TYR A 785 10.13 -12.19 -45.46
CA TYR A 785 10.50 -11.47 -46.68
C TYR A 785 9.26 -10.92 -47.41
N TYR A 786 8.26 -11.76 -47.65
CA TYR A 786 7.02 -11.32 -48.32
C TYR A 786 6.26 -10.27 -47.52
N SER A 787 6.16 -10.42 -46.19
CA SER A 787 5.54 -9.40 -45.35
C SER A 787 6.26 -8.05 -45.43
N VAL A 788 7.60 -8.06 -45.40
CA VAL A 788 8.42 -6.84 -45.54
C VAL A 788 8.24 -6.20 -46.92
N VAL A 789 8.21 -6.99 -48.00
CA VAL A 789 7.98 -6.51 -49.37
C VAL A 789 6.60 -5.88 -49.50
N THR A 790 5.55 -6.53 -49.00
CA THR A 790 4.18 -5.96 -48.97
C THR A 790 4.16 -4.63 -48.22
N PHE A 791 4.90 -4.53 -47.12
CA PHE A 791 4.99 -3.33 -46.29
C PHE A 791 5.79 -2.20 -46.95
N THR A 792 6.71 -2.49 -47.87
CA THR A 792 7.69 -1.52 -48.39
C THR A 792 7.52 -1.15 -49.87
N THR A 793 6.95 -2.01 -50.72
CA THR A 793 7.09 -1.85 -52.19
C THR A 793 5.84 -2.08 -53.04
N LEU A 794 4.63 -1.70 -52.60
CA LEU A 794 3.40 -1.66 -53.46
C LEU A 794 2.96 -3.01 -54.06
N GLY A 795 3.45 -4.16 -53.57
CA GLY A 795 3.30 -5.47 -54.20
C GLY A 795 1.95 -6.15 -53.98
N PHE A 796 0.83 -5.58 -54.44
CA PHE A 796 -0.44 -6.32 -54.56
C PHE A 796 -0.37 -7.45 -55.62
N GLY A 797 0.73 -7.52 -56.39
CA GLY A 797 0.94 -8.48 -57.48
C GLY A 797 1.86 -9.66 -57.16
N ASP A 798 2.65 -9.61 -56.09
CA ASP A 798 3.59 -10.70 -55.74
C ASP A 798 2.91 -11.83 -54.97
N ILE A 799 1.67 -11.59 -54.51
CA ILE A 799 0.89 -12.45 -53.64
C ILE A 799 -0.55 -12.53 -54.20
N ILE A 800 -0.94 -13.70 -54.70
CA ILE A 800 -2.27 -13.93 -55.28
C ILE A 800 -3.13 -14.78 -54.30
N PRO A 801 -4.20 -14.22 -53.70
CA PRO A 801 -5.05 -14.96 -52.76
C PRO A 801 -5.87 -16.03 -53.48
N LYS A 802 -5.82 -17.28 -52.99
CA LYS A 802 -6.64 -18.40 -53.50
C LYS A 802 -7.96 -18.60 -52.75
N THR A 803 -8.10 -18.01 -51.56
CA THR A 803 -9.33 -18.07 -50.74
C THR A 803 -9.78 -16.68 -50.35
N GLN A 804 -11.07 -16.53 -50.07
CA GLN A 804 -11.65 -15.25 -49.64
C GLN A 804 -11.06 -14.76 -48.31
N GLU A 805 -10.78 -15.68 -47.39
CA GLU A 805 -10.15 -15.36 -46.10
C GLU A 805 -8.72 -14.83 -46.26
N ALA A 806 -7.92 -15.42 -47.15
CA ALA A 806 -6.57 -14.94 -47.44
C ALA A 806 -6.59 -13.54 -48.07
N ALA A 807 -7.56 -13.26 -48.95
CA ALA A 807 -7.72 -11.94 -49.56
C ALA A 807 -7.96 -10.84 -48.50
N TRP A 808 -8.72 -11.13 -47.45
CA TRP A 808 -8.94 -10.20 -46.35
C TRP A 808 -7.66 -9.90 -45.56
N TRP A 809 -6.84 -10.93 -45.28
CA TRP A 809 -5.58 -10.76 -44.54
C TRP A 809 -4.54 -9.94 -45.31
N ILE A 810 -4.38 -10.21 -46.61
CA ILE A 810 -3.46 -9.46 -47.49
C ILE A 810 -3.89 -8.00 -47.61
N MET A 811 -5.18 -7.76 -47.82
CA MET A 811 -5.69 -6.40 -47.90
C MET A 811 -5.47 -5.62 -46.60
N ALA A 812 -5.64 -6.27 -45.44
CA ALA A 812 -5.36 -5.66 -44.14
C ALA A 812 -3.88 -5.31 -43.97
N GLU A 813 -2.96 -6.19 -44.37
CA GLU A 813 -1.51 -5.94 -44.31
C GLU A 813 -1.10 -4.74 -45.17
N VAL A 814 -1.57 -4.69 -46.42
CA VAL A 814 -1.28 -3.60 -47.37
C VAL A 814 -1.78 -2.26 -46.83
N VAL A 815 -3.04 -2.20 -46.38
CA VAL A 815 -3.63 -0.97 -45.83
C VAL A 815 -2.80 -0.49 -44.63
N MET A 816 -2.42 -1.39 -43.72
CA MET A 816 -1.59 -1.06 -42.57
C MET A 816 -0.20 -0.57 -42.98
N GLY A 817 0.43 -1.15 -44.01
CA GLY A 817 1.70 -0.71 -44.56
C GLY A 817 1.66 0.75 -45.05
N TYR A 818 0.63 1.15 -45.78
CA TYR A 818 0.47 2.54 -46.26
C TYR A 818 0.34 3.56 -45.13
N PHE A 819 -0.46 3.23 -44.11
CA PHE A 819 -0.60 4.10 -42.94
C PHE A 819 0.75 4.30 -42.24
N MET A 820 1.56 3.24 -42.14
CA MET A 820 2.85 3.28 -41.46
C MET A 820 3.91 4.05 -42.26
N LEU A 821 3.98 3.86 -43.57
CA LEU A 821 4.89 4.58 -44.46
C LEU A 821 4.57 6.08 -44.50
N GLY A 822 3.28 6.45 -44.64
CA GLY A 822 2.86 7.85 -44.61
C GLY A 822 3.17 8.54 -43.27
N GLY A 823 3.02 7.82 -42.16
CA GLY A 823 3.43 8.29 -40.83
C GLY A 823 4.93 8.59 -40.77
N LEU A 824 5.77 7.68 -41.25
CA LEU A 824 7.23 7.84 -41.25
C LEU A 824 7.68 9.06 -42.06
N ILE A 825 7.13 9.26 -43.26
CA ILE A 825 7.43 10.41 -44.12
C ILE A 825 7.05 11.72 -43.42
N THR A 826 5.89 11.76 -42.78
CA THR A 826 5.40 12.94 -42.04
C THR A 826 6.33 13.32 -40.88
N ILE A 827 6.85 12.32 -40.15
CA ILE A 827 7.80 12.52 -39.06
C ILE A 827 9.11 13.12 -39.58
N LEU A 828 9.66 12.54 -40.64
CA LEU A 828 10.91 12.98 -41.25
C LEU A 828 10.78 14.41 -41.77
N ALA A 829 9.70 14.73 -42.48
CA ALA A 829 9.42 16.08 -42.96
C ALA A 829 9.32 17.09 -41.80
N THR A 830 8.63 16.74 -40.72
CA THR A 830 8.48 17.61 -39.54
C THR A 830 9.81 17.84 -38.83
N LYS A 831 10.66 16.81 -38.68
CA LYS A 831 11.98 16.94 -38.06
C LYS A 831 12.98 17.70 -38.92
N LEU A 832 12.90 17.57 -40.24
CA LEU A 832 13.73 18.33 -41.18
C LEU A 832 13.31 19.82 -41.21
N ALA A 833 12.01 20.11 -41.19
CA ALA A 833 11.49 21.48 -41.13
C ALA A 833 11.80 22.20 -39.81
N ARG A 834 12.08 21.48 -38.71
CA ARG A 834 12.55 22.07 -37.44
C ARG A 834 14.00 22.57 -37.47
N ARG A 835 14.77 22.30 -38.53
CA ARG A 835 16.17 22.71 -38.69
C ARG A 835 16.39 23.88 -39.67
N SER A 836 15.34 24.41 -40.27
CA SER A 836 15.32 25.67 -41.02
C SER A 836 14.69 26.76 -40.19
#